data_AF-A0AAW3T3K7-F1
#
_entry.id   AF-A0AAW3T3K7-F1
#
_cell.length_a   1.000
_cell.length_b   1.000
_cell.length_c   1.000
_cell.angle_alpha   90.00
_cell.angle_beta   90.00
_cell.angle_gamma   90.00
#
_symmetry.space_group_name_H-M   'P 1'
#
loop_
_entity.id
_entity.type
_entity.pdbx_description
1 polymer ?
#
loop_
_entity_poly.entity_id
_entity_poly.type
_entity_poly.pdbx_seq_one_letter_code
_entity_poly.pdbx_strand_id
1 'polypeptide(L)'
;MTAFDRGLQVLTDLAQRDVDYASNEATTRRNILDTFIKDVLGWPDDEVQCEEHLQGDYFDYTLGLPQRRIILEAKRTGLIFDLPPGSQSGRMGIAAVRNHSASNKSAVDQVLRYCQESGTAVAVLSNGHQLLVFLGSRSDGQQPSAGQAFYYASPTDMLERYSEIFDFLSPAGIQRGDLVRALSKKTAGLPPPPPLSSRIHSYPGYRIGSEMETDLRILGDLFLQDLVREETITDEFLNECYCSSGALSQYAVVSREILRTRYQQLDDVVKTQSARDKKGPNKGLTDDVLAGAITRRPIILLGDVGVGKSIFLKHLFRVDAKEVLKQTTVFYVDFLRHSGLVEDVSDYIVDVISRTLQDEHGIDVQDRQFVRSVYKKELAEFDRGIYGDLKSLNAEKYQERQIEMLASHLANRYEHVRRSLVFLQASHRLSAVIVLDNVDQHQAAFQEQIFIAGQSLADTWPVAVFMSLRPDTFHESRRTGALAAYQPRVFTVSPPRSDLVIIKRLEFARKELVAAGRLPGFPTGLTLDSGNLTTYIDVLLDALESNQALVELIDNLSSGNTRRALDFVSTFVGSGYVQTSRILEAQKTARPYIIPLHEFQRAILYGDHKYYDPSTSPIPNLFAVSTKDPKEHFLAPILLAMVQTLGESESGGFVDLRDVIARLQTLGYTPEQVDFHLTRCYQGHLAELADHGDAGQLIRVLPAGAYLYKRLMSSFPYIDAVVVDTPIIDPLARGHIRDVFDIDERVDRAEAFIRYLDDSWPFGDELVSFSWQDTISDWSRTLESVRRGATRAAERRRR
;
A
#
# COMPACT_ATOMS: atom_id res chain seq x y z
N MET A 1 -0.70 20.83 35.03
CA MET A 1 -1.58 19.78 35.54
C MET A 1 -2.13 19.01 34.36
N THR A 2 -2.05 17.69 34.41
CA THR A 2 -2.64 16.80 33.39
C THR A 2 -4.18 16.83 33.50
N ALA A 3 -4.89 16.31 32.49
CA ALA A 3 -6.36 16.14 32.58
C ALA A 3 -6.75 15.28 33.78
N PHE A 4 -5.94 14.26 34.07
CA PHE A 4 -6.06 13.41 35.25
C PHE A 4 -6.02 14.21 36.55
N ASP A 5 -4.99 15.05 36.75
CA ASP A 5 -4.83 15.83 37.99
C ASP A 5 -5.96 16.85 38.19
N ARG A 6 -6.43 17.45 37.09
CA ARG A 6 -7.54 18.41 37.12
C ARG A 6 -8.83 17.70 37.54
N GLY A 7 -9.15 16.57 36.92
CA GLY A 7 -10.36 15.83 37.24
C GLY A 7 -10.36 15.27 38.66
N LEU A 8 -9.20 14.86 39.19
CA LEU A 8 -9.05 14.41 40.58
C LEU A 8 -9.41 15.54 41.56
N GLN A 9 -8.94 16.76 41.29
CA GLN A 9 -9.26 17.92 42.10
C GLN A 9 -10.77 18.23 42.07
N VAL A 10 -11.38 18.23 40.89
CA VAL A 10 -12.81 18.52 40.74
C VAL A 10 -13.67 17.44 41.43
N LEU A 11 -13.29 16.17 41.32
CA LEU A 11 -13.98 15.09 42.03
C LEU A 11 -13.83 15.21 43.54
N THR A 12 -12.68 15.68 44.03
CA THR A 12 -12.47 15.98 45.46
C THR A 12 -13.46 17.04 45.95
N ASP A 13 -13.65 18.11 45.17
CA ASP A 13 -14.61 19.17 45.49
C ASP A 13 -16.07 18.66 45.44
N LEU A 14 -16.40 17.81 44.47
CA LEU A 14 -17.72 17.17 44.39
C LEU A 14 -17.98 16.25 45.59
N ALA A 15 -16.96 15.50 46.05
CA ALA A 15 -17.08 14.58 47.17
C ALA A 15 -17.26 15.28 48.54
N GLN A 16 -16.91 16.57 48.63
CA GLN A 16 -17.12 17.39 49.84
C GLN A 16 -18.51 18.04 49.91
N ARG A 17 -19.31 17.97 48.83
CA ARG A 17 -20.66 18.53 48.82
C ARG A 17 -21.65 17.57 49.48
N ASP A 18 -22.56 18.11 50.28
CA ASP A 18 -23.69 17.34 50.80
C ASP A 18 -24.61 16.88 49.65
N VAL A 19 -25.00 15.61 49.68
CA VAL A 19 -25.91 15.03 48.68
C VAL A 19 -27.35 15.49 48.97
N ASP A 20 -27.91 16.29 48.06
CA ASP A 20 -29.34 16.64 48.08
C ASP A 20 -30.17 15.52 47.44
N TYR A 21 -30.77 14.66 48.27
CA TYR A 21 -31.62 13.55 47.83
C TYR A 21 -33.00 13.99 47.27
N ALA A 22 -33.34 15.28 47.33
CA ALA A 22 -34.60 15.80 46.77
C ALA A 22 -34.48 16.26 45.29
N SER A 23 -33.25 16.28 44.74
CA SER A 23 -33.00 16.72 43.37
C SER A 23 -33.62 15.78 42.33
N ASN A 24 -34.38 16.36 41.39
CA ASN A 24 -34.92 15.65 40.24
C ASN A 24 -33.81 15.33 39.21
N GLU A 25 -34.11 14.48 38.23
CA GLU A 25 -33.14 13.98 37.25
C GLU A 25 -32.47 15.10 36.44
N ALA A 26 -33.23 16.09 35.96
CA ALA A 26 -32.69 17.24 35.24
C ALA A 26 -31.71 18.07 36.10
N THR A 27 -32.01 18.22 37.39
CA THR A 27 -31.12 18.89 38.35
C THR A 27 -29.87 18.05 38.64
N THR A 28 -29.98 16.73 38.77
CA THR A 28 -28.84 15.82 38.92
C THR A 28 -27.88 15.94 37.73
N ARG A 29 -28.43 15.91 36.52
CA ARG A 29 -27.68 16.07 35.27
C ARG A 29 -26.86 17.36 35.26
N ARG A 30 -27.54 18.49 35.44
CA ARG A 30 -26.90 19.83 35.42
C ARG A 30 -25.87 20.05 36.52
N ASN A 31 -26.17 19.65 37.75
CA ASN A 31 -25.36 20.04 38.92
C ASN A 31 -24.22 19.08 39.22
N ILE A 32 -24.28 17.84 38.72
CA ILE A 32 -23.34 16.79 39.06
C ILE A 32 -22.77 16.13 37.80
N LEU A 33 -23.62 15.57 36.93
CA LEU A 33 -23.15 14.73 35.82
C LEU A 33 -22.47 15.54 34.71
N ASP A 34 -22.93 16.76 34.42
CA ASP A 34 -22.25 17.65 33.45
C ASP A 34 -20.79 17.91 33.88
N THR A 35 -20.59 18.26 35.16
CA THR A 35 -19.25 18.45 35.75
C THR A 35 -18.46 17.14 35.77
N PHE A 36 -19.09 16.02 36.09
CA PHE A 36 -18.41 14.72 36.07
C PHE A 36 -17.91 14.34 34.67
N ILE A 37 -18.74 14.52 33.64
CA ILE A 37 -18.39 14.17 32.25
C ILE A 37 -17.30 15.11 31.72
N LYS A 38 -17.45 16.42 31.89
CA LYS A 38 -16.57 17.42 31.26
C LYS A 38 -15.32 17.70 32.06
N ASP A 39 -15.46 17.92 33.36
CA ASP A 39 -14.38 18.41 34.22
C ASP A 39 -13.64 17.27 34.94
N VAL A 40 -14.33 16.18 35.28
CA VAL A 40 -13.72 15.00 35.92
C VAL A 40 -13.16 14.02 34.89
N LEU A 41 -13.94 13.61 33.89
CA LEU A 41 -13.48 12.66 32.85
C LEU A 41 -12.76 13.32 31.68
N GLY A 42 -12.95 14.62 31.47
CA GLY A 42 -12.25 15.38 30.44
C GLY A 42 -12.83 15.23 29.03
N TRP A 43 -14.11 14.90 28.88
CA TRP A 43 -14.75 14.83 27.55
C TRP A 43 -14.91 16.24 26.95
N PRO A 44 -14.52 16.45 25.67
CA PRO A 44 -14.71 17.73 25.00
C PRO A 44 -16.17 17.92 24.59
N ASP A 45 -16.63 19.17 24.51
CA ASP A 45 -18.04 19.50 24.29
C ASP A 45 -18.62 18.96 22.96
N ASP A 46 -17.78 18.82 21.92
CA ASP A 46 -18.16 18.30 20.61
C ASP A 46 -18.27 16.77 20.55
N GLU A 47 -17.75 16.06 21.55
CA GLU A 47 -17.88 14.61 21.67
C GLU A 47 -19.02 14.19 22.63
N VAL A 48 -19.72 15.15 23.23
CA VAL A 48 -20.83 14.92 24.18
C VAL A 48 -22.15 15.42 23.60
N GLN A 49 -23.10 14.51 23.43
CA GLN A 49 -24.46 14.84 23.01
C GLN A 49 -25.44 14.51 24.13
N CYS A 50 -26.20 15.52 24.58
CA CYS A 50 -27.31 15.32 25.50
C CYS A 50 -28.62 15.10 24.74
N GLU A 51 -29.54 14.33 25.31
CA GLU A 51 -30.91 14.11 24.79
C GLU A 51 -30.89 13.64 23.32
N GLU A 52 -30.02 12.68 23.00
CA GLU A 52 -29.93 12.14 21.64
C GLU A 52 -31.14 11.26 21.33
N HIS A 53 -31.84 11.56 20.24
CA HIS A 53 -33.01 10.78 19.82
C HIS A 53 -32.63 9.66 18.86
N LEU A 54 -32.93 8.42 19.23
CA LEU A 54 -32.72 7.23 18.39
C LEU A 54 -33.92 6.30 18.49
N GLN A 55 -34.52 5.95 17.34
CA GLN A 55 -35.63 4.99 17.22
C GLN A 55 -36.84 5.23 18.16
N GLY A 56 -37.10 6.47 18.56
CA GLY A 56 -38.24 6.84 19.41
C GLY A 56 -37.94 6.95 20.91
N ASP A 57 -36.72 6.61 21.32
CA ASP A 57 -36.21 6.81 22.68
C ASP A 57 -35.18 7.97 22.70
N TYR A 58 -34.99 8.56 23.88
CA TYR A 58 -34.00 9.63 24.13
C TYR A 58 -32.94 9.13 25.11
N PHE A 59 -31.67 9.31 24.77
CA PHE A 59 -30.54 9.01 25.65
C PHE A 59 -30.12 10.26 26.41
N ASP A 60 -29.98 10.15 27.73
CA ASP A 60 -29.56 11.29 28.57
C ASP A 60 -28.23 11.88 28.11
N TYR A 61 -27.21 11.03 27.96
CA TYR A 61 -25.93 11.40 27.36
C TYR A 61 -25.37 10.30 26.46
N THR A 62 -24.85 10.71 25.31
CA THR A 62 -24.01 9.91 24.42
C THR A 62 -22.62 10.54 24.35
N LEU A 63 -21.57 9.75 24.61
CA LEU A 63 -20.18 10.22 24.60
C LEU A 63 -19.36 9.54 23.49
N GLY A 64 -18.38 10.25 22.93
CA GLY A 64 -17.42 9.75 21.93
C GLY A 64 -17.79 9.97 20.48
N LEU A 65 -18.63 10.98 20.20
CA LEU A 65 -18.99 11.30 18.81
C LEU A 65 -17.75 11.63 17.94
N PRO A 66 -17.77 11.28 16.65
CA PRO A 66 -18.89 10.77 15.86
C PRO A 66 -19.21 9.28 16.05
N GLN A 67 -18.39 8.52 16.77
CA GLN A 67 -18.59 7.08 17.01
C GLN A 67 -19.12 6.82 18.43
N ARG A 68 -20.43 6.66 18.63
CA ARG A 68 -21.04 6.45 19.97
C ARG A 68 -20.29 5.39 20.80
N ARG A 69 -19.57 5.83 21.85
CA ARG A 69 -18.73 4.95 22.68
C ARG A 69 -19.37 4.61 24.02
N ILE A 70 -20.06 5.56 24.65
CA ILE A 70 -20.72 5.40 25.94
C ILE A 70 -22.16 5.90 25.84
N ILE A 71 -23.10 5.13 26.42
CA ILE A 71 -24.42 5.63 26.80
C ILE A 71 -24.44 5.79 28.32
N LEU A 72 -24.72 7.01 28.81
CA LEU A 72 -24.89 7.29 30.23
C LEU A 72 -26.35 7.64 30.51
N GLU A 73 -26.99 6.85 31.36
CA GLU A 73 -28.34 7.05 31.86
C GLU A 73 -28.29 7.70 33.25
N ALA A 74 -28.99 8.82 33.40
CA ALA A 74 -29.11 9.56 34.64
C ALA A 74 -30.37 9.14 35.41
N LYS A 75 -30.33 9.29 36.74
CA LYS A 75 -31.50 9.17 37.63
C LYS A 75 -31.51 10.29 38.66
N ARG A 76 -32.69 10.57 39.22
CA ARG A 76 -32.84 11.46 40.39
C ARG A 76 -31.98 10.98 41.56
N THR A 77 -31.44 11.91 42.36
CA THR A 77 -30.56 11.58 43.49
C THR A 77 -31.23 10.69 44.55
N GLY A 78 -32.54 10.78 44.73
CA GLY A 78 -33.27 9.92 45.67
C GLY A 78 -33.43 8.44 45.23
N LEU A 79 -33.05 8.07 44.00
CA LEU A 79 -33.11 6.68 43.52
C LEU A 79 -31.77 6.00 43.81
N ILE A 80 -31.70 5.25 44.90
CA ILE A 80 -30.49 4.56 45.37
C ILE A 80 -30.35 3.18 44.70
N PHE A 81 -29.15 2.84 44.25
CA PHE A 81 -28.81 1.53 43.69
C PHE A 81 -28.42 0.56 44.81
N ASP A 82 -29.42 0.14 45.60
CA ASP A 82 -29.18 -0.71 46.78
C ASP A 82 -28.56 -2.07 46.42
N LEU A 83 -27.75 -2.61 47.34
CA LEU A 83 -27.10 -3.91 47.23
C LEU A 83 -27.36 -4.80 48.46
N PRO A 84 -27.21 -6.13 48.33
CA PRO A 84 -27.27 -7.03 49.48
C PRO A 84 -26.26 -6.64 50.57
N PRO A 85 -26.62 -6.77 51.87
CA PRO A 85 -25.72 -6.48 52.98
C PRO A 85 -24.36 -7.19 52.85
N GLY A 86 -23.27 -6.45 53.04
CA GLY A 86 -21.90 -6.95 52.90
C GLY A 86 -21.27 -6.76 51.51
N SER A 87 -22.01 -6.24 50.53
CA SER A 87 -21.46 -5.85 49.23
C SER A 87 -20.66 -4.55 49.36
N GLN A 88 -19.48 -4.49 48.73
CA GLN A 88 -18.61 -3.30 48.69
C GLN A 88 -18.47 -2.78 47.26
N SER A 89 -18.03 -1.53 47.11
CA SER A 89 -17.65 -0.96 45.83
C SER A 89 -16.53 -1.76 45.14
N GLY A 90 -16.58 -1.78 43.81
CA GLY A 90 -15.67 -2.51 42.95
C GLY A 90 -16.38 -3.46 42.00
N ARG A 91 -15.65 -4.47 41.54
CA ARG A 91 -16.12 -5.42 40.53
C ARG A 91 -17.18 -6.37 41.10
N MET A 92 -18.34 -6.45 40.45
CA MET A 92 -19.44 -7.35 40.81
C MET A 92 -20.23 -7.83 39.60
N GLY A 93 -21.12 -8.81 39.78
CA GLY A 93 -22.05 -9.21 38.72
C GLY A 93 -23.17 -8.20 38.54
N ILE A 94 -23.51 -7.86 37.30
CA ILE A 94 -24.63 -6.96 36.98
C ILE A 94 -25.93 -7.48 37.63
N ALA A 95 -26.13 -8.81 37.61
CA ALA A 95 -27.26 -9.48 38.22
C ALA A 95 -27.41 -9.19 39.73
N ALA A 96 -26.31 -8.94 40.46
CA ALA A 96 -26.35 -8.64 41.89
C ALA A 96 -27.01 -7.28 42.16
N VAL A 97 -26.76 -6.28 41.30
CA VAL A 97 -27.39 -4.95 41.38
C VAL A 97 -28.80 -5.01 40.81
N ARG A 98 -28.92 -5.56 39.59
CA ARG A 98 -30.16 -5.59 38.80
C ARG A 98 -31.29 -6.33 39.52
N ASN A 99 -31.01 -7.48 40.11
CA ASN A 99 -32.06 -8.33 40.69
C ASN A 99 -32.36 -8.00 42.16
N HIS A 100 -31.69 -7.00 42.74
CA HIS A 100 -31.86 -6.64 44.15
C HIS A 100 -33.20 -5.94 44.43
N SER A 101 -33.63 -5.04 43.54
CA SER A 101 -34.90 -4.31 43.68
C SER A 101 -35.56 -4.11 42.31
N ALA A 102 -36.88 -3.91 42.30
CA ALA A 102 -37.62 -3.60 41.07
C ALA A 102 -37.15 -2.27 40.44
N SER A 103 -36.74 -1.31 41.27
CA SER A 103 -36.18 -0.02 40.84
C SER A 103 -34.84 -0.22 40.12
N ASN A 104 -33.92 -0.98 40.70
CA ASN A 104 -32.62 -1.29 40.07
C ASN A 104 -32.82 -2.05 38.76
N LYS A 105 -33.74 -3.03 38.75
CA LYS A 105 -34.04 -3.80 37.55
C LYS A 105 -34.49 -2.88 36.41
N SER A 106 -35.44 -1.98 36.69
CA SER A 106 -35.95 -1.03 35.70
C SER A 106 -34.85 -0.12 35.15
N ALA A 107 -33.99 0.42 36.02
CA ALA A 107 -32.92 1.34 35.61
C ALA A 107 -31.82 0.63 34.79
N VAL A 108 -31.41 -0.57 35.21
CA VAL A 108 -30.38 -1.35 34.49
C VAL A 108 -30.92 -1.87 33.15
N ASP A 109 -32.17 -2.35 33.11
CA ASP A 109 -32.78 -2.84 31.87
C ASP A 109 -32.97 -1.71 30.84
N GLN A 110 -33.24 -0.49 31.29
CA GLN A 110 -33.38 0.68 30.43
C GLN A 110 -32.07 0.99 29.69
N VAL A 111 -30.96 1.17 30.41
CA VAL A 111 -29.66 1.49 29.76
C VAL A 111 -29.11 0.29 28.96
N LEU A 112 -29.40 -0.95 29.37
CA LEU A 112 -29.09 -2.15 28.59
C LEU A 112 -29.75 -2.12 27.22
N ARG A 113 -31.04 -1.78 27.17
CA ARG A 113 -31.80 -1.66 25.93
C ARG A 113 -31.21 -0.56 25.03
N TYR A 114 -30.89 0.60 25.59
CA TYR A 114 -30.28 1.70 24.85
C TYR A 114 -28.96 1.31 24.19
N CYS A 115 -28.06 0.66 24.93
CA CYS A 115 -26.81 0.15 24.38
C CYS A 115 -27.00 -0.90 23.27
N GLN A 116 -28.01 -1.76 23.38
CA GLN A 116 -28.30 -2.79 22.38
C GLN A 116 -28.86 -2.19 21.09
N GLU A 117 -29.80 -1.26 21.20
CA GLU A 117 -30.42 -0.58 20.06
C GLU A 117 -29.45 0.37 19.35
N SER A 118 -28.57 1.04 20.09
CA SER A 118 -27.55 1.95 19.54
C SER A 118 -26.28 1.25 19.05
N GLY A 119 -26.11 -0.04 19.36
CA GLY A 119 -24.86 -0.77 19.10
C GLY A 119 -23.67 -0.31 19.94
N THR A 120 -23.91 0.42 21.04
CA THR A 120 -22.85 0.97 21.91
C THR A 120 -22.48 -0.01 23.02
N ALA A 121 -21.19 -0.30 23.16
CA ALA A 121 -20.71 -1.32 24.09
C ALA A 121 -20.79 -0.89 25.57
N VAL A 122 -20.42 0.35 25.91
CA VAL A 122 -20.29 0.80 27.30
C VAL A 122 -21.58 1.46 27.80
N ALA A 123 -22.07 0.96 28.93
CA ALA A 123 -23.22 1.48 29.66
C ALA A 123 -22.76 2.10 30.98
N VAL A 124 -23.26 3.29 31.28
CA VAL A 124 -23.08 3.96 32.57
C VAL A 124 -24.45 4.32 33.14
N LEU A 125 -24.69 3.99 34.40
CA LEU A 125 -25.89 4.37 35.13
C LEU A 125 -25.48 5.16 36.37
N SER A 126 -26.04 6.36 36.56
CA SER A 126 -25.69 7.20 37.70
C SER A 126 -26.86 8.03 38.23
N ASN A 127 -26.90 8.21 39.55
CA ASN A 127 -27.77 9.15 40.24
C ASN A 127 -26.97 10.36 40.80
N GLY A 128 -25.76 10.58 40.27
CA GLY A 128 -24.82 11.64 40.66
C GLY A 128 -23.83 11.22 41.76
N HIS A 129 -24.24 10.43 42.75
CA HIS A 129 -23.39 10.05 43.89
C HIS A 129 -23.09 8.55 43.94
N GLN A 130 -23.76 7.75 43.10
CA GLN A 130 -23.45 6.36 42.81
C GLN A 130 -23.22 6.19 41.31
N LEU A 131 -22.34 5.26 40.95
CA LEU A 131 -21.95 5.00 39.56
C LEU A 131 -21.90 3.49 39.32
N LEU A 132 -22.60 3.02 38.30
CA LEU A 132 -22.54 1.64 37.84
C LEU A 132 -22.08 1.63 36.38
N VAL A 133 -20.96 0.96 36.11
CA VAL A 133 -20.30 0.92 34.80
C VAL A 133 -20.22 -0.51 34.32
N PHE A 134 -20.72 -0.80 33.12
CA PHE A 134 -20.73 -2.15 32.56
C PHE A 134 -20.79 -2.20 31.03
N LEU A 135 -20.74 -3.40 30.45
CA LEU A 135 -20.92 -3.60 29.02
C LEU A 135 -22.39 -3.88 28.70
N GLY A 136 -23.06 -2.90 28.09
CA GLY A 136 -24.47 -2.98 27.73
C GLY A 136 -24.74 -3.76 26.44
N SER A 137 -23.78 -3.73 25.52
CA SER A 137 -23.71 -4.60 24.34
C SER A 137 -22.40 -5.38 24.35
N ARG A 138 -22.45 -6.67 24.02
CA ARG A 138 -21.32 -7.61 24.15
C ARG A 138 -21.16 -8.46 22.90
N SER A 139 -19.90 -8.64 22.47
CA SER A 139 -19.51 -9.51 21.34
C SER A 139 -18.90 -10.85 21.79
N ASP A 140 -18.78 -11.09 23.09
CA ASP A 140 -18.12 -12.27 23.67
C ASP A 140 -19.08 -13.47 23.92
N GLY A 141 -20.30 -13.40 23.38
CA GLY A 141 -21.32 -14.45 23.52
C GLY A 141 -21.96 -14.55 24.91
N GLN A 142 -21.57 -13.69 25.86
CA GLN A 142 -22.23 -13.62 27.17
C GLN A 142 -23.43 -12.67 27.11
N GLN A 143 -24.57 -13.08 27.69
CA GLN A 143 -25.72 -12.17 27.84
C GLN A 143 -25.32 -10.93 28.66
N PRO A 144 -25.57 -9.70 28.18
CA PRO A 144 -25.20 -8.47 28.89
C PRO A 144 -25.69 -8.42 30.34
N SER A 145 -26.93 -8.84 30.60
CA SER A 145 -27.51 -8.90 31.96
C SER A 145 -26.80 -9.88 32.92
N ALA A 146 -26.04 -10.84 32.39
CA ALA A 146 -25.26 -11.82 33.16
C ALA A 146 -23.77 -11.43 33.26
N GLY A 147 -23.38 -10.26 32.73
CA GLY A 147 -22.01 -9.75 32.75
C GLY A 147 -21.54 -9.25 34.11
N GLN A 148 -20.33 -8.68 34.11
CA GLN A 148 -19.74 -8.00 35.27
C GLN A 148 -19.89 -6.47 35.11
N ALA A 149 -19.88 -5.78 36.23
CA ALA A 149 -19.91 -4.32 36.36
C ALA A 149 -18.87 -3.86 37.38
N PHE A 150 -18.51 -2.58 37.30
CA PHE A 150 -17.89 -1.84 38.39
C PHE A 150 -18.93 -0.96 39.05
N TYR A 151 -19.08 -1.07 40.36
CA TYR A 151 -20.00 -0.26 41.15
C TYR A 151 -19.25 0.62 42.13
N TYR A 152 -19.62 1.89 42.20
CA TYR A 152 -19.10 2.87 43.14
C TYR A 152 -20.25 3.43 43.96
N ALA A 153 -20.22 3.17 45.27
CA ALA A 153 -21.35 3.41 46.17
C ALA A 153 -21.44 4.84 46.70
N SER A 154 -20.38 5.65 46.56
CA SER A 154 -20.33 7.02 47.04
C SER A 154 -19.29 7.87 46.28
N PRO A 155 -19.34 9.21 46.35
CA PRO A 155 -18.29 10.07 45.82
C PRO A 155 -16.92 9.82 46.48
N THR A 156 -16.90 9.46 47.75
CA THR A 156 -15.66 9.07 48.46
C THR A 156 -15.05 7.81 47.85
N ASP A 157 -15.88 6.80 47.54
CA ASP A 157 -15.44 5.57 46.88
C ASP A 157 -14.93 5.84 45.45
N MET A 158 -15.57 6.77 44.75
CA MET A 158 -15.10 7.23 43.43
C MET A 158 -13.74 7.92 43.55
N LEU A 159 -13.52 8.72 44.59
CA LEU A 159 -12.26 9.41 44.82
C LEU A 159 -11.12 8.43 45.13
N GLU A 160 -11.37 7.45 46.01
CA GLU A 160 -10.40 6.39 46.33
C GLU A 160 -10.02 5.53 45.11
N ARG A 161 -10.94 5.41 44.14
CA ARG A 161 -10.78 4.62 42.91
C ARG A 161 -10.69 5.48 41.65
N TYR A 162 -10.32 6.75 41.78
CA TYR A 162 -10.38 7.70 40.66
C TYR A 162 -9.54 7.24 39.47
N SER A 163 -8.36 6.64 39.70
CA SER A 163 -7.53 6.08 38.64
C SER A 163 -8.26 5.05 37.78
N GLU A 164 -9.02 4.17 38.41
CA GLU A 164 -9.81 3.12 37.74
C GLU A 164 -10.94 3.74 36.92
N ILE A 165 -11.67 4.70 37.49
CA ILE A 165 -12.74 5.43 36.78
C ILE A 165 -12.19 6.17 35.56
N PHE A 166 -11.07 6.86 35.73
CA PHE A 166 -10.45 7.62 34.65
C PHE A 166 -9.93 6.70 33.53
N ASP A 167 -9.30 5.57 33.87
CA ASP A 167 -8.88 4.57 32.88
C ASP A 167 -10.07 3.94 32.15
N PHE A 168 -11.23 3.84 32.76
CA PHE A 168 -12.41 3.23 32.15
C PHE A 168 -13.26 4.18 31.31
N LEU A 169 -13.41 5.44 31.72
CA LEU A 169 -14.43 6.35 31.18
C LEU A 169 -13.87 7.63 30.56
N SER A 170 -12.57 7.94 30.71
CA SER A 170 -11.96 9.07 29.98
C SER A 170 -11.90 8.78 28.47
N PRO A 171 -11.80 9.82 27.61
CA PRO A 171 -11.64 9.63 26.17
C PRO A 171 -10.49 8.67 25.81
N ALA A 172 -9.34 8.84 26.46
CA ALA A 172 -8.16 7.99 26.25
C ALA A 172 -8.38 6.55 26.73
N GLY A 173 -9.05 6.38 27.88
CA GLY A 173 -9.38 5.06 28.43
C GLY A 173 -10.32 4.25 27.53
N ILE A 174 -11.33 4.91 26.98
CA ILE A 174 -12.26 4.33 26.02
C ILE A 174 -11.56 3.96 24.71
N GLN A 175 -10.66 4.81 24.20
CA GLN A 175 -9.89 4.51 23.00
C GLN A 175 -9.00 3.26 23.18
N ARG A 176 -8.42 3.06 24.37
CA ARG A 176 -7.61 1.86 24.69
C ARG A 176 -8.45 0.60 24.99
N GLY A 177 -9.74 0.77 25.24
CA GLY A 177 -10.67 -0.32 25.56
C GLY A 177 -10.44 -0.93 26.95
N ASP A 178 -9.97 -0.15 27.92
CA ASP A 178 -9.55 -0.65 29.23
C ASP A 178 -10.71 -1.26 30.03
N LEU A 179 -11.88 -0.61 30.02
CA LEU A 179 -13.10 -1.14 30.64
C LEU A 179 -13.55 -2.45 30.00
N VAL A 180 -13.56 -2.52 28.67
CA VAL A 180 -13.93 -3.72 27.92
C VAL A 180 -13.00 -4.86 28.31
N ARG A 181 -11.69 -4.62 28.36
CA ARG A 181 -10.69 -5.60 28.78
C ARG A 181 -10.89 -6.05 30.24
N ALA A 182 -11.25 -5.14 31.13
CA ALA A 182 -11.47 -5.42 32.54
C ALA A 182 -12.73 -6.27 32.78
N LEU A 183 -13.83 -5.96 32.07
CA LEU A 183 -15.16 -6.58 32.25
C LEU A 183 -15.47 -7.76 31.32
N SER A 184 -14.74 -7.90 30.23
CA SER A 184 -14.76 -9.11 29.42
C SER A 184 -13.99 -10.22 30.14
N LYS A 185 -14.59 -11.41 30.24
CA LYS A 185 -13.84 -12.60 30.69
C LYS A 185 -12.81 -12.89 29.60
N LYS A 186 -11.55 -12.43 29.77
CA LYS A 186 -10.39 -12.73 28.90
C LYS A 186 -10.80 -13.02 27.44
N THR A 187 -11.16 -11.96 26.70
CA THR A 187 -11.49 -12.05 25.27
C THR A 187 -10.86 -10.90 24.49
N ALA A 188 -9.59 -10.56 24.76
CA ALA A 188 -8.69 -10.69 23.63
C ALA A 188 -8.75 -12.19 23.33
N GLY A 189 -9.27 -12.60 22.18
CA GLY A 189 -9.37 -14.03 21.86
C GLY A 189 -8.06 -14.68 22.27
N LEU A 190 -8.11 -15.74 23.09
CA LEU A 190 -6.90 -16.37 23.63
C LEU A 190 -5.91 -16.48 22.47
N PRO A 191 -4.64 -16.07 22.63
CA PRO A 191 -3.72 -16.12 21.52
C PRO A 191 -3.73 -17.55 20.96
N PRO A 192 -3.68 -17.71 19.63
CA PRO A 192 -3.65 -19.02 19.05
C PRO A 192 -2.45 -19.79 19.63
N PRO A 193 -2.54 -21.13 19.69
CA PRO A 193 -1.38 -21.94 20.02
C PRO A 193 -0.22 -21.60 19.08
N PRO A 194 1.03 -21.76 19.52
CA PRO A 194 2.14 -21.50 18.62
C PRO A 194 2.13 -22.52 17.45
N PRO A 195 2.49 -22.10 16.22
CA PRO A 195 2.50 -22.94 15.03
C PRO A 195 3.58 -24.04 15.09
N LEU A 196 3.61 -24.94 14.10
CA LEU A 196 4.65 -25.97 14.02
C LEU A 196 6.05 -25.36 13.89
N SER A 197 6.21 -24.26 13.17
CA SER A 197 7.47 -23.51 13.02
C SER A 197 8.15 -23.20 14.36
N SER A 198 7.38 -22.84 15.40
CA SER A 198 7.93 -22.53 16.72
C SER A 198 8.56 -23.74 17.43
N ARG A 199 8.24 -24.96 16.98
CA ARG A 199 8.74 -26.23 17.53
C ARG A 199 9.90 -26.80 16.72
N ILE A 200 10.25 -26.16 15.61
CA ILE A 200 11.36 -26.56 14.74
C ILE A 200 12.59 -25.73 15.11
N HIS A 201 13.62 -26.39 15.66
CA HIS A 201 14.85 -25.72 16.12
C HIS A 201 15.57 -24.97 14.98
N SER A 202 15.49 -25.46 13.75
CA SER A 202 16.19 -24.90 12.59
C SER A 202 15.36 -23.92 11.77
N TYR A 203 14.20 -23.45 12.26
CA TYR A 203 13.30 -22.56 11.53
C TYR A 203 13.85 -21.11 11.41
N PRO A 204 13.61 -20.40 10.27
CA PRO A 204 13.09 -20.94 9.01
C PRO A 204 14.14 -21.76 8.25
N GLY A 205 15.40 -21.62 8.65
CA GLY A 205 16.55 -22.37 8.15
C GLY A 205 16.90 -21.97 6.73
N TYR A 206 18.15 -22.12 6.33
CA TYR A 206 18.58 -21.80 4.97
C TYR A 206 18.85 -23.07 4.17
N ARG A 207 18.36 -23.10 2.94
CA ARG A 207 18.74 -24.11 1.97
C ARG A 207 19.97 -23.62 1.24
N ILE A 208 21.14 -24.16 1.62
CA ILE A 208 22.40 -23.89 0.93
C ILE A 208 22.29 -24.48 -0.47
N GLY A 209 22.33 -23.62 -1.49
CA GLY A 209 22.37 -24.04 -2.87
C GLY A 209 23.74 -24.61 -3.26
N SER A 210 23.80 -25.35 -4.36
CA SER A 210 25.07 -25.74 -4.98
C SER A 210 25.83 -24.52 -5.51
N GLU A 211 27.13 -24.66 -5.78
CA GLU A 211 27.92 -23.61 -6.46
C GLU A 211 27.25 -23.20 -7.78
N MET A 212 26.74 -24.17 -8.53
CA MET A 212 26.00 -23.95 -9.77
C MET A 212 24.70 -23.15 -9.57
N GLU A 213 23.92 -23.46 -8.52
CA GLU A 213 22.70 -22.69 -8.20
C GLU A 213 23.03 -21.26 -7.76
N THR A 214 24.15 -21.08 -7.06
CA THR A 214 24.66 -19.76 -6.66
C THR A 214 25.08 -18.96 -7.88
N ASP A 215 25.83 -19.57 -8.80
CA ASP A 215 26.21 -18.95 -10.07
C ASP A 215 24.95 -18.59 -10.89
N LEU A 216 23.99 -19.52 -11.03
CA LEU A 216 22.72 -19.24 -11.72
C LEU A 216 21.90 -18.13 -11.10
N ARG A 217 21.94 -17.98 -9.77
CA ARG A 217 21.25 -16.89 -9.06
C ARG A 217 21.88 -15.54 -9.37
N ILE A 218 23.20 -15.45 -9.26
CA ILE A 218 23.96 -14.24 -9.64
C ILE A 218 23.66 -13.88 -11.09
N LEU A 219 23.56 -14.87 -11.96
CA LEU A 219 23.19 -14.69 -13.35
C LEU A 219 21.74 -14.21 -13.48
N GLY A 220 20.78 -14.89 -12.85
CA GLY A 220 19.36 -14.54 -12.79
C GLY A 220 19.13 -13.08 -12.46
N ASP A 221 19.76 -12.61 -11.38
CA ASP A 221 19.66 -11.23 -10.94
C ASP A 221 20.28 -10.27 -11.96
N LEU A 222 21.42 -10.63 -12.56
CA LEU A 222 22.10 -9.81 -13.56
C LEU A 222 21.29 -9.64 -14.86
N PHE A 223 20.65 -10.70 -15.38
CA PHE A 223 19.90 -10.66 -16.65
C PHE A 223 18.40 -10.36 -16.51
N LEU A 224 17.76 -10.61 -15.37
CA LEU A 224 16.34 -10.29 -15.16
C LEU A 224 16.14 -9.00 -14.39
N GLN A 225 16.96 -8.71 -13.37
CA GLN A 225 16.74 -7.58 -12.46
C GLN A 225 17.65 -6.38 -12.76
N ASP A 226 18.98 -6.56 -12.90
CA ASP A 226 19.96 -5.46 -12.95
C ASP A 226 20.13 -4.79 -14.33
N LEU A 227 19.49 -5.30 -15.40
CA LEU A 227 19.34 -4.58 -16.68
C LEU A 227 18.46 -3.32 -16.59
N VAL A 228 17.89 -3.03 -15.41
CA VAL A 228 17.04 -1.84 -15.16
C VAL A 228 17.81 -0.71 -14.46
N ARG A 229 19.10 -0.87 -14.13
CA ARG A 229 19.91 0.28 -13.70
C ARG A 229 20.10 1.23 -14.89
N GLU A 230 19.91 2.52 -14.65
CA GLU A 230 19.82 3.54 -15.69
C GLU A 230 21.04 3.61 -16.62
N GLU A 231 22.21 3.24 -16.10
CA GLU A 231 23.49 3.22 -16.81
C GLU A 231 23.65 2.00 -17.74
N THR A 232 22.81 0.97 -17.62
CA THR A 232 22.91 -0.30 -18.39
C THR A 232 21.84 -0.46 -19.48
N ILE A 233 20.83 0.42 -19.53
CA ILE A 233 19.77 0.38 -20.56
C ILE A 233 20.32 0.91 -21.89
N THR A 234 20.61 0.02 -22.82
CA THR A 234 21.06 0.35 -24.19
C THR A 234 19.87 0.64 -25.13
N ASP A 235 20.13 1.33 -26.24
CA ASP A 235 19.11 1.52 -27.29
C ASP A 235 18.67 0.16 -27.88
N GLU A 236 19.58 -0.81 -27.95
CA GLU A 236 19.30 -2.17 -28.41
C GLU A 236 18.36 -2.90 -27.45
N PHE A 237 18.61 -2.82 -26.13
CA PHE A 237 17.71 -3.36 -25.12
C PHE A 237 16.30 -2.77 -25.25
N LEU A 238 16.18 -1.45 -25.43
CA LEU A 238 14.87 -0.81 -25.60
C LEU A 238 14.15 -1.32 -26.85
N ASN A 239 14.84 -1.51 -27.97
CA ASN A 239 14.24 -2.03 -29.20
C ASN A 239 13.76 -3.48 -29.06
N GLU A 240 14.55 -4.34 -28.42
CA GLU A 240 14.27 -5.78 -28.38
C GLU A 240 13.35 -6.17 -27.22
N CYS A 241 13.53 -5.56 -26.05
CA CYS A 241 12.83 -5.92 -24.82
C CYS A 241 11.52 -5.15 -24.57
N TYR A 242 11.25 -4.06 -25.30
CA TYR A 242 10.01 -3.31 -25.11
C TYR A 242 8.79 -4.08 -25.66
N CYS A 243 7.76 -4.18 -24.83
CA CYS A 243 6.49 -4.80 -25.18
C CYS A 243 5.46 -3.72 -25.50
N SER A 244 5.20 -3.49 -26.80
CA SER A 244 4.14 -2.57 -27.20
C SER A 244 2.77 -3.18 -26.93
N SER A 245 1.95 -2.50 -26.13
CA SER A 245 0.51 -2.77 -26.06
C SER A 245 -0.23 -1.83 -27.01
N GLY A 246 -1.39 -2.25 -27.53
CA GLY A 246 -2.12 -1.51 -28.58
C GLY A 246 -2.37 -0.03 -28.24
N ALA A 247 -2.76 0.27 -27.00
CA ALA A 247 -2.97 1.65 -26.54
C ALA A 247 -1.65 2.44 -26.42
N LEU A 248 -0.58 1.82 -25.93
CA LEU A 248 0.75 2.46 -25.80
C LEU A 248 1.30 2.93 -27.15
N SER A 249 1.08 2.15 -28.21
CA SER A 249 1.50 2.55 -29.56
C SER A 249 0.80 3.83 -30.04
N GLN A 250 -0.49 4.00 -29.72
CA GLN A 250 -1.24 5.21 -30.06
C GLN A 250 -0.75 6.41 -29.24
N TYR A 251 -0.51 6.24 -27.94
CA TYR A 251 0.00 7.31 -27.10
C TYR A 251 1.41 7.76 -27.48
N ALA A 252 2.27 6.82 -27.89
CA ALA A 252 3.59 7.14 -28.43
C ALA A 252 3.48 7.99 -29.71
N VAL A 253 2.55 7.63 -30.62
CA VAL A 253 2.29 8.42 -31.84
C VAL A 253 1.80 9.83 -31.51
N VAL A 254 0.83 9.98 -30.59
CA VAL A 254 0.33 11.30 -30.17
C VAL A 254 1.44 12.13 -29.51
N SER A 255 2.20 11.52 -28.61
CA SER A 255 3.31 12.20 -27.91
C SER A 255 4.39 12.66 -28.88
N ARG A 256 4.75 11.81 -29.86
CA ARG A 256 5.69 12.16 -30.92
C ARG A 256 5.18 13.31 -31.78
N GLU A 257 3.89 13.34 -32.13
CA GLU A 257 3.31 14.43 -32.92
C GLU A 257 3.27 15.76 -32.15
N ILE A 258 3.03 15.71 -30.83
CA ILE A 258 3.14 16.89 -29.95
C ILE A 258 4.57 17.44 -29.94
N LEU A 259 5.57 16.57 -29.74
CA LEU A 259 6.99 16.95 -29.75
C LEU A 259 7.39 17.52 -31.12
N ARG A 260 6.96 16.85 -32.21
CA ARG A 260 7.21 17.29 -33.58
C ARG A 260 6.63 18.67 -33.85
N THR A 261 5.36 18.90 -33.51
CA THR A 261 4.69 20.20 -33.69
C THR A 261 5.44 21.30 -32.96
N ARG A 262 5.89 21.04 -31.73
CA ARG A 262 6.65 21.99 -30.91
C ARG A 262 7.99 22.37 -31.54
N TYR A 263 8.78 21.39 -31.98
CA TYR A 263 10.15 21.63 -32.42
C TYR A 263 10.25 22.04 -33.90
N GLN A 264 9.29 21.64 -34.75
CA GLN A 264 9.23 22.10 -36.14
C GLN A 264 8.90 23.59 -36.26
N GLN A 265 8.10 24.15 -35.34
CA GLN A 265 7.81 25.59 -35.34
C GLN A 265 9.01 26.44 -34.89
N LEU A 266 9.88 25.92 -34.02
CA LEU A 266 11.12 26.62 -33.65
C LEU A 266 12.06 26.81 -34.86
N ASP A 267 12.04 25.89 -35.82
CA ASP A 267 12.77 26.02 -37.08
C ASP A 267 12.14 27.06 -38.04
N ASP A 268 10.81 27.21 -38.04
CA ASP A 268 10.11 28.14 -38.94
C ASP A 268 9.93 29.56 -38.37
N VAL A 269 9.88 29.75 -37.04
CA VAL A 269 9.82 31.09 -36.39
C VAL A 269 11.07 31.94 -36.67
N VAL A 270 12.19 31.30 -37.07
CA VAL A 270 13.42 31.98 -37.51
C VAL A 270 13.29 32.57 -38.94
N LYS A 271 12.27 32.18 -39.72
CA LYS A 271 11.89 32.91 -40.94
C LYS A 271 10.95 34.04 -40.56
N THR A 272 11.54 35.20 -40.29
CA THR A 272 10.86 36.48 -40.06
C THR A 272 9.72 36.71 -41.05
N GLN A 273 8.47 36.56 -40.59
CA GLN A 273 7.33 37.21 -41.22
C GLN A 273 6.77 38.30 -40.30
N SER A 274 6.71 39.50 -40.86
CA SER A 274 6.28 40.73 -40.20
C SER A 274 4.82 40.63 -39.73
N ALA A 275 4.52 41.19 -38.56
CA ALA A 275 3.24 41.09 -37.86
C ALA A 275 2.05 41.85 -38.52
N ARG A 276 2.12 42.24 -39.80
CA ARG A 276 1.01 42.86 -40.54
C ARG A 276 1.05 42.50 -42.02
N ASP A 277 0.04 41.77 -42.48
CA ASP A 277 -0.34 41.76 -43.88
C ASP A 277 -1.51 42.72 -44.13
N LYS A 278 -1.52 43.38 -45.30
CA LYS A 278 -2.48 44.45 -45.67
C LYS A 278 -3.95 44.00 -45.81
N LYS A 279 -4.36 42.82 -45.33
CA LYS A 279 -5.70 42.25 -45.53
C LYS A 279 -6.33 41.48 -44.33
N GLY A 280 -5.93 41.75 -43.08
CA GLY A 280 -6.58 41.18 -41.88
C GLY A 280 -5.65 40.32 -41.01
N PRO A 281 -6.16 39.66 -39.95
CA PRO A 281 -5.33 38.91 -39.01
C PRO A 281 -4.66 37.72 -39.71
N ASN A 282 -3.37 37.53 -39.43
CA ASN A 282 -2.50 36.55 -40.07
C ASN A 282 -2.91 35.12 -39.68
N LYS A 283 -3.10 34.21 -40.66
CA LYS A 283 -3.45 32.79 -40.38
C LYS A 283 -2.38 32.05 -39.55
N GLY A 284 -1.13 32.52 -39.56
CA GLY A 284 -0.05 31.97 -38.71
C GLY A 284 -0.22 32.26 -37.21
N LEU A 285 -0.88 33.36 -36.83
CA LEU A 285 -1.13 33.68 -35.41
C LEU A 285 -2.12 32.71 -34.76
N THR A 286 -3.08 32.17 -35.51
CA THR A 286 -4.01 31.15 -35.00
C THR A 286 -3.31 29.82 -34.73
N ASP A 287 -2.36 29.42 -35.57
CA ASP A 287 -1.57 28.20 -35.37
C ASP A 287 -0.56 28.36 -34.23
N ASP A 288 0.04 29.54 -34.05
CA ASP A 288 0.93 29.87 -32.92
C ASP A 288 0.17 29.92 -31.58
N VAL A 289 -1.06 30.44 -31.57
CA VAL A 289 -1.92 30.49 -30.36
C VAL A 289 -2.46 29.11 -30.01
N LEU A 290 -2.85 28.30 -30.99
CA LEU A 290 -3.26 26.90 -30.79
C LEU A 290 -2.08 26.04 -30.32
N ALA A 291 -0.89 26.20 -30.92
CA ALA A 291 0.32 25.51 -30.48
C ALA A 291 0.77 25.95 -29.08
N GLY A 292 0.69 27.24 -28.76
CA GLY A 292 0.93 27.79 -27.42
C GLY A 292 -0.01 27.23 -26.34
N ALA A 293 -1.29 27.00 -26.68
CA ALA A 293 -2.26 26.36 -25.80
C ALA A 293 -2.03 24.83 -25.66
N ILE A 294 -1.46 24.20 -26.70
CA ILE A 294 -1.09 22.77 -26.72
C ILE A 294 0.18 22.49 -25.90
N THR A 295 1.03 23.48 -25.63
CA THR A 295 2.41 23.31 -25.13
C THR A 295 2.65 23.64 -23.66
N ARG A 296 1.75 24.38 -23.00
CA ARG A 296 1.90 24.82 -21.60
C ARG A 296 1.39 23.84 -20.54
N ARG A 297 0.98 22.64 -20.95
CA ARG A 297 0.41 21.62 -20.07
C ARG A 297 1.35 20.42 -20.01
N PRO A 298 1.67 19.90 -18.83
CA PRO A 298 2.46 18.69 -18.72
C PRO A 298 1.66 17.49 -19.25
N ILE A 299 2.43 16.49 -19.70
CA ILE A 299 1.94 15.20 -20.13
C ILE A 299 2.11 14.22 -18.96
N ILE A 300 1.00 13.69 -18.46
CA ILE A 300 0.95 12.77 -17.34
C ILE A 300 0.77 11.35 -17.86
N LEU A 301 1.61 10.44 -17.40
CA LEU A 301 1.47 9.00 -17.57
C LEU A 301 0.89 8.39 -16.30
N LEU A 302 -0.36 7.94 -16.37
CA LEU A 302 -1.02 7.22 -15.28
C LEU A 302 -0.79 5.72 -15.41
N GLY A 303 -0.48 5.08 -14.31
CA GLY A 303 -0.43 3.62 -14.21
C GLY A 303 0.10 3.21 -12.85
N ASP A 304 -0.15 1.96 -12.46
CA ASP A 304 0.29 1.44 -11.17
C ASP A 304 1.80 1.25 -11.10
N VAL A 305 2.32 1.01 -9.89
CA VAL A 305 3.74 0.78 -9.68
C VAL A 305 4.16 -0.50 -10.41
N GLY A 306 5.26 -0.44 -11.17
CA GLY A 306 5.82 -1.61 -11.85
C GLY A 306 5.17 -1.97 -13.19
N VAL A 307 4.26 -1.15 -13.74
CA VAL A 307 3.63 -1.40 -15.07
C VAL A 307 4.51 -1.03 -16.27
N GLY A 308 5.70 -0.44 -16.05
CA GLY A 308 6.66 -0.12 -17.10
C GLY A 308 6.69 1.35 -17.58
N LYS A 309 6.17 2.31 -16.81
CA LYS A 309 6.15 3.75 -17.16
C LYS A 309 7.54 4.30 -17.54
N SER A 310 8.57 4.00 -16.75
CA SER A 310 9.96 4.44 -17.03
C SER A 310 10.50 3.86 -18.33
N ILE A 311 10.23 2.57 -18.60
CA ILE A 311 10.66 1.92 -19.85
C ILE A 311 9.90 2.51 -21.05
N PHE A 312 8.61 2.81 -20.89
CA PHE A 312 7.83 3.52 -21.92
C PHE A 312 8.44 4.88 -22.24
N LEU A 313 8.76 5.71 -21.23
CA LEU A 313 9.40 7.02 -21.43
C LEU A 313 10.75 6.86 -22.15
N LYS A 314 11.60 5.95 -21.67
CA LYS A 314 12.91 5.69 -22.29
C LYS A 314 12.78 5.24 -23.74
N HIS A 315 11.87 4.32 -24.04
CA HIS A 315 11.58 3.88 -25.40
C HIS A 315 11.07 5.04 -26.26
N LEU A 316 10.12 5.84 -25.75
CA LEU A 316 9.57 6.99 -26.46
C LEU A 316 10.67 7.97 -26.89
N PHE A 317 11.55 8.35 -25.96
CA PHE A 317 12.56 9.37 -26.22
C PHE A 317 13.79 8.86 -26.99
N ARG A 318 14.24 7.61 -26.73
CA ARG A 318 15.47 7.06 -27.33
C ARG A 318 15.23 6.25 -28.59
N VAL A 319 14.01 5.78 -28.83
CA VAL A 319 13.64 4.96 -30.01
C VAL A 319 12.60 5.68 -30.86
N ASP A 320 11.37 5.87 -30.36
CA ASP A 320 10.24 6.32 -31.19
C ASP A 320 10.37 7.76 -31.69
N ALA A 321 10.89 8.65 -30.84
CA ALA A 321 11.04 10.07 -31.11
C ALA A 321 12.49 10.50 -31.37
N LYS A 322 13.43 9.54 -31.51
CA LYS A 322 14.86 9.80 -31.72
C LYS A 322 15.12 10.81 -32.84
N GLU A 323 14.43 10.64 -33.96
CA GLU A 323 14.56 11.52 -35.13
C GLU A 323 14.00 12.93 -34.89
N VAL A 324 12.92 13.04 -34.11
CA VAL A 324 12.29 14.32 -33.76
C VAL A 324 13.14 15.09 -32.75
N LEU A 325 13.90 14.37 -31.92
CA LEU A 325 14.62 14.92 -30.77
C LEU A 325 16.13 15.13 -31.02
N LYS A 326 16.60 15.07 -32.27
CA LYS A 326 18.04 15.21 -32.60
C LYS A 326 18.71 16.47 -32.03
N GLN A 327 17.97 17.57 -31.87
CA GLN A 327 18.45 18.83 -31.29
C GLN A 327 17.81 19.12 -29.92
N THR A 328 17.31 18.09 -29.25
CA THR A 328 16.60 18.19 -27.98
C THR A 328 17.34 17.42 -26.89
N THR A 329 17.65 18.10 -25.79
CA THR A 329 18.15 17.46 -24.57
C THR A 329 16.99 16.99 -23.72
N VAL A 330 17.05 15.74 -23.25
CA VAL A 330 16.04 15.16 -22.36
C VAL A 330 16.62 15.06 -20.96
N PHE A 331 16.15 15.92 -20.06
CA PHE A 331 16.53 15.94 -18.65
C PHE A 331 15.67 14.94 -17.88
N TYR A 332 16.26 13.78 -17.52
CA TYR A 332 15.61 12.78 -16.68
C TYR A 332 15.83 13.07 -15.20
N VAL A 333 14.77 13.45 -14.50
CA VAL A 333 14.75 13.64 -13.05
C VAL A 333 14.12 12.41 -12.41
N ASP A 334 14.97 11.53 -11.87
CA ASP A 334 14.55 10.30 -11.19
C ASP A 334 14.34 10.54 -9.69
N PHE A 335 13.07 10.59 -9.25
CA PHE A 335 12.76 10.82 -7.85
C PHE A 335 13.02 9.61 -6.94
N LEU A 336 13.39 8.43 -7.44
CA LEU A 336 13.85 7.33 -6.58
C LEU A 336 15.13 7.66 -5.81
N ARG A 337 15.98 8.52 -6.40
CA ARG A 337 17.26 8.92 -5.81
C ARG A 337 17.12 10.10 -4.85
N HIS A 338 15.90 10.59 -4.66
CA HIS A 338 15.59 11.73 -3.82
C HIS A 338 15.34 11.31 -2.36
N SER A 339 15.65 12.20 -1.41
CA SER A 339 15.46 11.99 0.03
C SER A 339 13.99 11.88 0.46
N GLY A 340 13.07 12.27 -0.42
CA GLY A 340 11.62 12.36 -0.16
C GLY A 340 11.19 13.60 0.66
N LEU A 341 12.12 14.52 0.95
CA LEU A 341 11.80 15.78 1.61
C LEU A 341 11.06 16.72 0.65
N VAL A 342 10.05 17.44 1.13
CA VAL A 342 9.17 18.26 0.28
C VAL A 342 9.85 19.57 -0.16
N GLU A 343 10.72 20.11 0.68
CA GLU A 343 11.21 21.49 0.58
C GLU A 343 12.25 21.72 -0.54
N ASP A 344 12.84 20.66 -1.09
CA ASP A 344 13.98 20.70 -2.03
C ASP A 344 13.65 20.21 -3.46
N VAL A 345 12.38 19.92 -3.79
CA VAL A 345 11.99 19.40 -5.12
C VAL A 345 12.49 20.27 -6.28
N SER A 346 12.33 21.59 -6.17
CA SER A 346 12.75 22.51 -7.24
C SER A 346 14.27 22.59 -7.37
N ASP A 347 14.99 22.55 -6.25
CA ASP A 347 16.45 22.58 -6.22
C ASP A 347 17.03 21.27 -6.80
N TYR A 348 16.40 20.13 -6.49
CA TYR A 348 16.79 18.85 -7.06
C TYR A 348 16.65 18.82 -8.59
N ILE A 349 15.53 19.33 -9.13
CA ILE A 349 15.33 19.44 -10.58
C ILE A 349 16.42 20.33 -11.21
N VAL A 350 16.73 21.46 -10.58
CA VAL A 350 17.77 22.40 -11.02
C VAL A 350 19.16 21.76 -11.02
N ASP A 351 19.48 20.98 -9.99
CA ASP A 351 20.75 20.26 -9.87
C ASP A 351 20.91 19.23 -10.99
N VAL A 352 19.87 18.44 -11.26
CA VAL A 352 19.86 17.45 -12.33
C VAL A 352 20.06 18.12 -13.69
N ILE A 353 19.32 19.19 -13.99
CA ILE A 353 19.45 19.92 -15.26
C ILE A 353 20.87 20.48 -15.43
N SER A 354 21.39 21.13 -14.39
CA SER A 354 22.73 21.74 -14.43
C SER A 354 23.81 20.68 -14.66
N ARG A 355 23.69 19.53 -14.00
CA ARG A 355 24.60 18.40 -14.17
C ARG A 355 24.52 17.82 -15.59
N THR A 356 23.32 17.59 -16.13
CA THR A 356 23.15 17.09 -17.50
C THR A 356 23.73 18.05 -18.55
N LEU A 357 23.54 19.37 -18.38
CA LEU A 357 24.16 20.37 -19.27
C LEU A 357 25.70 20.31 -19.22
N GLN A 358 26.26 20.11 -18.03
CA GLN A 358 27.70 19.95 -17.85
C GLN A 358 28.21 18.66 -18.50
N ASP A 359 27.57 17.53 -18.21
CA ASP A 359 28.05 16.19 -18.58
C ASP A 359 27.87 15.91 -20.08
N GLU A 360 26.73 16.31 -20.67
CA GLU A 360 26.44 16.02 -22.08
C GLU A 360 26.89 17.11 -23.05
N HIS A 361 26.90 18.38 -22.62
CA HIS A 361 27.18 19.54 -23.48
C HIS A 361 28.42 20.32 -23.07
N GLY A 362 29.04 20.03 -21.92
CA GLY A 362 30.16 20.81 -21.39
C GLY A 362 29.78 22.24 -20.97
N ILE A 363 28.49 22.48 -20.71
CA ILE A 363 27.96 23.81 -20.41
C ILE A 363 27.83 23.98 -18.90
N ASP A 364 28.73 24.76 -18.32
CA ASP A 364 28.60 25.23 -16.94
C ASP A 364 27.72 26.48 -16.91
N VAL A 365 26.52 26.35 -16.35
CA VAL A 365 25.59 27.48 -16.22
C VAL A 365 26.14 28.59 -15.32
N GLN A 366 27.12 28.29 -14.46
CA GLN A 366 27.78 29.25 -13.58
C GLN A 366 29.04 29.88 -14.20
N ASP A 367 29.46 29.45 -15.39
CA ASP A 367 30.64 30.01 -16.04
C ASP A 367 30.49 31.52 -16.25
N ARG A 368 31.58 32.26 -15.99
CA ARG A 368 31.59 33.73 -16.05
C ARG A 368 31.14 34.26 -17.41
N GLN A 369 31.61 33.66 -18.51
CA GLN A 369 31.27 34.13 -19.85
C GLN A 369 29.83 33.75 -20.21
N PHE A 370 29.40 32.55 -19.82
CA PHE A 370 28.04 32.09 -20.01
C PHE A 370 27.03 32.98 -19.28
N VAL A 371 27.22 33.23 -17.97
CA VAL A 371 26.36 34.10 -17.15
C VAL A 371 26.25 35.49 -17.77
N ARG A 372 27.36 36.09 -18.19
CA ARG A 372 27.34 37.41 -18.86
C ARG A 372 26.60 37.39 -20.19
N SER A 373 26.58 36.25 -20.88
CA SER A 373 25.84 36.09 -22.14
C SER A 373 24.33 35.97 -21.90
N VAL A 374 23.94 35.19 -20.89
CA VAL A 374 22.54 35.05 -20.46
C VAL A 374 21.95 36.41 -20.04
N TYR A 375 22.67 37.16 -19.21
CA TYR A 375 22.21 38.45 -18.66
C TYR A 375 22.69 39.67 -19.48
N LYS A 376 22.97 39.48 -20.78
CA LYS A 376 23.49 40.55 -21.64
C LYS A 376 22.55 41.77 -21.70
N LYS A 377 21.23 41.55 -21.65
CA LYS A 377 20.23 42.61 -21.67
C LYS A 377 20.28 43.43 -20.37
N GLU A 378 20.32 42.75 -19.23
CA GLU A 378 20.40 43.35 -17.89
C GLU A 378 21.71 44.12 -17.72
N LEU A 379 22.82 43.60 -18.24
CA LEU A 379 24.10 44.33 -18.26
C LEU A 379 24.01 45.63 -19.08
N ALA A 380 23.31 45.63 -20.21
CA ALA A 380 23.08 46.84 -21.01
C ALA A 380 22.09 47.82 -20.35
N GLU A 381 21.17 47.32 -19.51
CA GLU A 381 20.29 48.15 -18.68
C GLU A 381 21.06 48.75 -17.49
N PHE A 382 21.93 47.96 -16.84
CA PHE A 382 22.83 48.41 -15.79
C PHE A 382 23.75 49.55 -16.27
N ASP A 383 24.30 49.43 -17.48
CA ASP A 383 25.14 50.46 -18.11
C ASP A 383 24.42 51.78 -18.36
N ARG A 384 23.10 51.73 -18.60
CA ARG A 384 22.27 52.93 -18.80
C ARG A 384 21.66 53.46 -17.50
N GLY A 385 21.72 52.68 -16.43
CA GLY A 385 21.13 53.02 -15.13
C GLY A 385 22.03 53.92 -14.29
N ILE A 386 21.59 54.17 -13.05
CA ILE A 386 22.26 55.08 -12.09
C ILE A 386 23.71 54.69 -11.78
N TYR A 387 24.06 53.41 -11.91
CA TYR A 387 25.42 52.92 -11.66
C TYR A 387 26.30 52.98 -12.91
N GLY A 388 25.74 53.31 -14.09
CA GLY A 388 26.49 53.49 -15.34
C GLY A 388 27.53 54.60 -15.24
N ASP A 389 27.24 55.67 -14.49
CA ASP A 389 28.16 56.80 -14.26
C ASP A 389 29.47 56.36 -13.58
N LEU A 390 29.44 55.27 -12.79
CA LEU A 390 30.63 54.74 -12.14
C LEU A 390 31.67 54.25 -13.17
N LYS A 391 31.26 53.90 -14.40
CA LYS A 391 32.17 53.40 -15.43
C LYS A 391 33.27 54.40 -15.78
N SER A 392 32.97 55.70 -15.71
CA SER A 392 33.95 56.78 -15.92
C SER A 392 34.48 57.37 -14.62
N LEU A 393 33.67 57.40 -13.55
CA LEU A 393 34.03 58.00 -12.26
C LEU A 393 34.90 57.11 -11.37
N ASN A 394 34.62 55.81 -11.33
CA ASN A 394 35.34 54.80 -10.54
C ASN A 394 35.11 53.40 -11.11
N ALA A 395 36.00 52.99 -12.02
CA ALA A 395 35.88 51.74 -12.75
C ALA A 395 35.87 50.49 -11.86
N GLU A 396 36.60 50.52 -10.74
CA GLU A 396 36.66 49.40 -9.79
C GLU A 396 35.31 49.21 -9.09
N LYS A 397 34.73 50.29 -8.56
CA LYS A 397 33.42 50.27 -7.91
C LYS A 397 32.28 49.92 -8.88
N TYR A 398 32.41 50.31 -10.15
CA TYR A 398 31.49 49.87 -11.21
C TYR A 398 31.53 48.34 -11.39
N GLN A 399 32.72 47.73 -11.44
CA GLN A 399 32.88 46.28 -11.57
C GLN A 399 32.32 45.54 -10.36
N GLU A 400 32.59 46.03 -9.13
CA GLU A 400 32.01 45.45 -7.91
C GLU A 400 30.48 45.42 -7.96
N ARG A 401 29.84 46.55 -8.28
CA ARG A 401 28.37 46.63 -8.39
C ARG A 401 27.80 45.75 -9.49
N GLN A 402 28.51 45.63 -10.62
CA GLN A 402 28.10 44.74 -11.70
C GLN A 402 28.18 43.26 -11.25
N ILE A 403 29.22 42.88 -10.50
CA ILE A 403 29.37 41.52 -9.95
C ILE A 403 28.27 41.25 -8.92
N GLU A 404 27.97 42.19 -8.01
CA GLU A 404 26.89 42.06 -7.04
C GLU A 404 25.53 41.83 -7.72
N MET A 405 25.24 42.58 -8.79
CA MET A 405 24.02 42.38 -9.59
C MET A 405 23.96 40.96 -10.18
N LEU A 406 25.05 40.48 -10.79
CA LEU A 406 25.09 39.12 -11.33
C LEU A 406 24.97 38.06 -10.22
N ALA A 407 25.62 38.25 -9.07
CA ALA A 407 25.52 37.37 -7.92
C ALA A 407 24.07 37.30 -7.39
N SER A 408 23.33 38.41 -7.40
CA SER A 408 21.91 38.41 -7.02
C SER A 408 21.03 37.58 -7.96
N HIS A 409 21.34 37.57 -9.25
CA HIS A 409 20.66 36.72 -10.22
C HIS A 409 21.03 35.24 -10.05
N LEU A 410 22.30 34.94 -9.74
CA LEU A 410 22.76 33.57 -9.49
C LEU A 410 22.21 32.98 -8.18
N ALA A 411 21.89 33.81 -7.18
CA ALA A 411 21.30 33.38 -5.92
C ALA A 411 19.92 32.72 -6.12
N ASN A 412 19.15 33.17 -7.13
CA ASN A 412 17.93 32.48 -7.55
C ASN A 412 18.25 31.42 -8.60
N ARG A 413 18.70 30.25 -8.14
CA ARG A 413 19.16 29.14 -8.99
C ARG A 413 18.08 28.69 -9.99
N TYR A 414 16.83 28.59 -9.53
CA TYR A 414 15.69 28.18 -10.36
C TYR A 414 15.48 29.14 -11.54
N GLU A 415 15.39 30.45 -11.28
CA GLU A 415 15.22 31.44 -12.34
C GLU A 415 16.45 31.54 -13.24
N HIS A 416 17.65 31.37 -12.68
CA HIS A 416 18.88 31.39 -13.47
C HIS A 416 18.91 30.23 -14.48
N VAL A 417 18.65 28.99 -14.06
CA VAL A 417 18.62 27.84 -14.97
C VAL A 417 17.51 27.97 -16.01
N ARG A 418 16.33 28.49 -15.63
CA ARG A 418 15.27 28.82 -16.59
C ARG A 418 15.77 29.76 -17.69
N ARG A 419 16.41 30.86 -17.31
CA ARG A 419 16.98 31.84 -18.25
C ARG A 419 18.11 31.25 -19.09
N SER A 420 18.93 30.39 -18.51
CA SER A 420 19.97 29.65 -19.22
C SER A 420 19.38 28.79 -20.33
N LEU A 421 18.30 28.04 -20.07
CA LEU A 421 17.61 27.26 -21.11
C LEU A 421 16.97 28.15 -22.19
N VAL A 422 16.38 29.30 -21.82
CA VAL A 422 15.87 30.27 -22.82
C VAL A 422 16.99 30.78 -23.71
N PHE A 423 18.13 31.13 -23.11
CA PHE A 423 19.31 31.56 -23.86
C PHE A 423 19.79 30.46 -24.80
N LEU A 424 19.99 29.23 -24.31
CA LEU A 424 20.45 28.08 -25.10
C LEU A 424 19.50 27.72 -26.25
N GLN A 425 18.19 27.82 -26.03
CA GLN A 425 17.20 27.62 -27.07
C GLN A 425 17.34 28.67 -28.18
N ALA A 426 17.59 29.93 -27.83
CA ALA A 426 17.74 31.01 -28.80
C ALA A 426 19.10 31.01 -29.52
N SER A 427 20.20 30.71 -28.80
CA SER A 427 21.57 30.83 -29.33
C SER A 427 22.13 29.54 -29.91
N HIS A 428 21.78 28.39 -29.34
CA HIS A 428 22.28 27.06 -29.75
C HIS A 428 21.21 26.17 -30.38
N ARG A 429 19.96 26.67 -30.50
CA ARG A 429 18.78 25.87 -30.93
C ARG A 429 18.55 24.63 -30.07
N LEU A 430 19.03 24.68 -28.82
CA LEU A 430 18.90 23.57 -27.90
C LEU A 430 17.47 23.53 -27.37
N SER A 431 16.72 22.52 -27.80
CA SER A 431 15.41 22.24 -27.27
C SER A 431 15.51 21.40 -25.99
N ALA A 432 14.51 21.49 -25.12
CA ALA A 432 14.54 20.81 -23.83
C ALA A 432 13.23 20.07 -23.52
N VAL A 433 13.37 18.85 -23.02
CA VAL A 433 12.30 18.05 -22.38
C VAL A 433 12.73 17.75 -20.96
N ILE A 434 11.84 17.88 -19.99
CA ILE A 434 12.03 17.44 -18.60
C ILE A 434 11.10 16.24 -18.37
N VAL A 435 11.66 15.16 -17.87
CA VAL A 435 10.93 13.96 -17.45
C VAL A 435 11.03 13.84 -15.94
N LEU A 436 9.89 13.93 -15.25
CA LEU A 436 9.76 13.70 -13.81
C LEU A 436 9.30 12.25 -13.61
N ASP A 437 10.24 11.34 -13.38
CA ASP A 437 9.97 9.90 -13.32
C ASP A 437 9.94 9.35 -11.88
N ASN A 438 9.32 8.18 -11.70
CA ASN A 438 9.14 7.47 -10.44
C ASN A 438 8.47 8.28 -9.32
N VAL A 439 7.69 9.30 -9.66
CA VAL A 439 6.91 10.07 -8.67
C VAL A 439 5.90 9.17 -7.97
N ASP A 440 5.33 8.18 -8.68
CA ASP A 440 4.35 7.22 -8.19
C ASP A 440 4.85 6.31 -7.05
N GLN A 441 6.15 6.28 -6.77
CA GLN A 441 6.75 5.47 -5.69
C GLN A 441 6.86 6.21 -4.35
N HIS A 442 6.39 7.46 -4.28
CA HIS A 442 6.40 8.28 -3.06
C HIS A 442 5.02 8.42 -2.42
N GLN A 443 4.95 9.02 -1.23
CA GLN A 443 3.66 9.32 -0.57
C GLN A 443 2.86 10.39 -1.32
N ALA A 444 1.52 10.33 -1.22
CA ALA A 444 0.60 11.19 -1.97
C ALA A 444 0.91 12.70 -1.85
N ALA A 445 1.23 13.18 -0.63
CA ALA A 445 1.56 14.59 -0.40
C ALA A 445 2.83 15.05 -1.17
N PHE A 446 3.84 14.18 -1.29
CA PHE A 446 5.05 14.48 -2.06
C PHE A 446 4.78 14.43 -3.57
N GLN A 447 3.96 13.48 -4.03
CA GLN A 447 3.53 13.40 -5.43
C GLN A 447 2.80 14.68 -5.87
N GLU A 448 1.95 15.24 -5.01
CA GLU A 448 1.22 16.48 -5.30
C GLU A 448 2.16 17.68 -5.46
N GLN A 449 3.21 17.76 -4.65
CA GLN A 449 4.21 18.84 -4.75
C GLN A 449 5.03 18.75 -6.04
N ILE A 450 5.45 17.54 -6.43
CA ILE A 450 6.13 17.32 -7.71
C ILE A 450 5.20 17.67 -8.88
N PHE A 451 3.91 17.37 -8.76
CA PHE A 451 2.93 17.76 -9.77
C PHE A 451 2.83 19.29 -9.92
N ILE A 452 2.72 20.03 -8.81
CA ILE A 452 2.66 21.50 -8.84
C ILE A 452 3.94 22.06 -9.47
N ALA A 453 5.11 21.53 -9.09
CA ALA A 453 6.39 21.90 -9.69
C ALA A 453 6.39 21.62 -11.21
N GLY A 454 5.93 20.45 -11.64
CA GLY A 454 5.81 20.07 -13.05
C GLY A 454 4.88 20.97 -13.86
N GLN A 455 3.76 21.41 -13.29
CA GLN A 455 2.87 22.41 -13.90
C GLN A 455 3.56 23.77 -14.05
N SER A 456 4.21 24.24 -12.98
CA SER A 456 4.94 25.52 -12.99
C SER A 456 6.03 25.52 -14.06
N LEU A 457 6.79 24.41 -14.16
CA LEU A 457 7.77 24.21 -15.22
C LEU A 457 7.13 24.26 -16.61
N ALA A 458 6.03 23.54 -16.83
CA ALA A 458 5.37 23.49 -18.14
C ALA A 458 4.82 24.85 -18.59
N ASP A 459 4.37 25.71 -17.66
CA ASP A 459 3.82 27.03 -17.99
C ASP A 459 4.90 28.12 -18.12
N THR A 460 5.96 28.07 -17.31
CA THR A 460 6.92 29.19 -17.19
C THR A 460 8.28 28.94 -17.86
N TRP A 461 8.65 27.69 -18.13
CA TRP A 461 9.93 27.32 -18.75
C TRP A 461 9.79 27.00 -20.24
N PRO A 462 10.85 27.16 -21.05
CA PRO A 462 10.84 26.79 -22.47
C PRO A 462 10.93 25.27 -22.72
N VAL A 463 10.33 24.44 -21.85
CA VAL A 463 10.52 22.97 -21.81
C VAL A 463 9.21 22.20 -22.00
N ALA A 464 9.28 20.97 -22.51
CA ALA A 464 8.14 20.03 -22.46
C ALA A 464 8.28 19.19 -21.19
N VAL A 465 7.20 19.03 -20.43
CA VAL A 465 7.23 18.28 -19.17
C VAL A 465 6.44 16.99 -19.32
N PHE A 466 7.08 15.87 -19.03
CA PHE A 466 6.46 14.57 -18.87
C PHE A 466 6.56 14.17 -17.40
N MET A 467 5.53 13.53 -16.87
CA MET A 467 5.56 13.03 -15.50
C MET A 467 4.78 11.72 -15.37
N SER A 468 5.24 10.82 -14.51
CA SER A 468 4.52 9.61 -14.15
C SER A 468 3.76 9.81 -12.83
N LEU A 469 2.52 9.34 -12.73
CA LEU A 469 1.72 9.42 -11.50
C LEU A 469 0.88 8.15 -11.30
N ARG A 470 0.46 7.88 -10.05
CA ARG A 470 -0.50 6.82 -9.75
C ARG A 470 -1.94 7.28 -10.09
N PRO A 471 -2.81 6.40 -10.63
CA PRO A 471 -4.19 6.76 -10.96
C PRO A 471 -4.96 7.34 -9.76
N ASP A 472 -4.90 6.70 -8.60
CA ASP A 472 -5.65 7.13 -7.41
C ASP A 472 -5.23 8.52 -6.94
N THR A 473 -3.92 8.77 -6.80
CA THR A 473 -3.39 10.08 -6.43
C THR A 473 -3.85 11.17 -7.40
N PHE A 474 -3.90 10.86 -8.70
CA PHE A 474 -4.37 11.79 -9.71
C PHE A 474 -5.86 12.09 -9.58
N HIS A 475 -6.69 11.06 -9.37
CA HIS A 475 -8.14 11.21 -9.22
C HIS A 475 -8.53 11.94 -7.92
N GLU A 476 -7.85 11.63 -6.82
CA GLU A 476 -8.02 12.28 -5.52
C GLU A 476 -7.67 13.76 -5.62
N SER A 477 -6.45 14.09 -6.04
CA SER A 477 -6.04 15.49 -6.14
C SER A 477 -6.86 16.26 -7.20
N ARG A 478 -7.42 15.60 -8.23
CA ARG A 478 -8.39 16.24 -9.16
C ARG A 478 -9.72 16.61 -8.51
N ARG A 479 -10.13 15.90 -7.46
CA ARG A 479 -11.41 16.12 -6.76
C ARG A 479 -11.26 17.09 -5.59
N THR A 480 -10.20 16.93 -4.80
CA THR A 480 -10.04 17.61 -3.51
C THR A 480 -8.74 18.41 -3.38
N GLY A 481 -7.78 18.21 -4.29
CA GLY A 481 -6.43 18.76 -4.20
C GLY A 481 -6.09 19.83 -5.26
N ALA A 482 -4.79 20.11 -5.39
CA ALA A 482 -4.25 21.14 -6.27
C ALA A 482 -4.54 20.88 -7.76
N LEU A 483 -4.75 19.61 -8.15
CA LEU A 483 -5.04 19.18 -9.52
C LEU A 483 -6.42 19.65 -10.04
N ALA A 484 -7.35 20.06 -9.18
CA ALA A 484 -8.71 20.46 -9.58
C ALA A 484 -8.74 21.67 -10.54
N ALA A 485 -7.80 22.60 -10.40
CA ALA A 485 -7.71 23.82 -11.21
C ALA A 485 -7.02 23.60 -12.57
N TYR A 486 -6.37 22.46 -12.77
CA TYR A 486 -5.54 22.19 -13.94
C TYR A 486 -6.22 21.19 -14.89
N GLN A 487 -5.97 21.35 -16.18
CA GLN A 487 -6.40 20.40 -17.21
C GLN A 487 -5.17 19.77 -17.89
N PRO A 488 -4.41 18.92 -17.19
CA PRO A 488 -3.26 18.25 -17.78
C PRO A 488 -3.68 17.30 -18.90
N ARG A 489 -2.70 16.91 -19.73
CA ARG A 489 -2.87 15.82 -20.68
C ARG A 489 -2.55 14.52 -20.00
N VAL A 490 -3.42 13.54 -20.12
CA VAL A 490 -3.34 12.29 -19.39
C VAL A 490 -3.32 11.13 -20.36
N PHE A 491 -2.33 10.27 -20.23
CA PHE A 491 -2.22 9.00 -20.94
C PHE A 491 -2.13 7.88 -19.92
N THR A 492 -2.83 6.78 -20.17
CA THR A 492 -2.80 5.62 -19.27
C THR A 492 -1.88 4.55 -19.84
N VAL A 493 -0.88 4.14 -19.06
CA VAL A 493 0.01 3.02 -19.35
C VAL A 493 -0.61 1.76 -18.77
N SER A 494 -1.16 0.91 -19.63
CA SER A 494 -1.63 -0.41 -19.23
C SER A 494 -0.44 -1.34 -19.00
N PRO A 495 -0.52 -2.25 -18.02
CA PRO A 495 0.50 -3.29 -17.83
C PRO A 495 0.70 -4.10 -19.11
N PRO A 496 1.95 -4.35 -19.53
CA PRO A 496 2.20 -5.34 -20.57
C PRO A 496 1.91 -6.74 -20.02
N ARG A 497 1.78 -7.69 -20.94
CA ARG A 497 1.77 -9.12 -20.62
C ARG A 497 3.09 -9.52 -19.98
N SER A 498 3.06 -10.01 -18.73
CA SER A 498 4.28 -10.28 -17.95
C SER A 498 5.11 -11.41 -18.58
N ASP A 499 4.44 -12.43 -19.12
CA ASP A 499 5.08 -13.51 -19.88
C ASP A 499 5.88 -13.00 -21.09
N LEU A 500 5.32 -12.09 -21.89
CA LEU A 500 6.02 -11.49 -23.04
C LEU A 500 7.25 -10.68 -22.62
N VAL A 501 7.16 -9.96 -21.49
CA VAL A 501 8.30 -9.21 -20.95
C VAL A 501 9.42 -10.16 -20.54
N ILE A 502 9.09 -11.27 -19.88
CA ILE A 502 10.06 -12.29 -19.46
C ILE A 502 10.70 -12.94 -20.69
N ILE A 503 9.90 -13.37 -21.67
CA ILE A 503 10.37 -14.02 -22.90
C ILE A 503 11.36 -13.12 -23.63
N LYS A 504 11.00 -11.86 -23.91
CA LYS A 504 11.89 -10.94 -24.62
C LYS A 504 13.20 -10.68 -23.87
N ARG A 505 13.16 -10.62 -22.53
CA ARG A 505 14.39 -10.46 -21.72
C ARG A 505 15.28 -11.69 -21.78
N LEU A 506 14.69 -12.89 -21.73
CA LEU A 506 15.42 -14.15 -21.88
C LEU A 506 16.02 -14.28 -23.29
N GLU A 507 15.28 -13.91 -24.34
CA GLU A 507 15.78 -13.87 -25.73
C GLU A 507 16.97 -12.92 -25.88
N PHE A 508 16.87 -11.72 -25.30
CA PHE A 508 17.95 -10.74 -25.30
C PHE A 508 19.18 -11.25 -24.56
N ALA A 509 19.00 -11.80 -23.35
CA ALA A 509 20.08 -12.39 -22.56
C ALA A 509 20.78 -13.54 -23.31
N ARG A 510 20.01 -14.40 -23.98
CA ARG A 510 20.51 -15.48 -24.83
C ARG A 510 21.32 -14.94 -26.01
N LYS A 511 20.83 -13.90 -26.70
CA LYS A 511 21.53 -13.26 -27.82
C LYS A 511 22.89 -12.73 -27.39
N GLU A 512 22.93 -11.98 -26.29
CA GLU A 512 24.17 -11.41 -25.75
C GLU A 512 25.17 -12.49 -25.32
N LEU A 513 24.69 -13.58 -24.70
CA LEU A 513 25.53 -14.72 -24.32
C LEU A 513 26.16 -15.41 -25.52
N VAL A 514 25.40 -15.62 -26.61
CA VAL A 514 25.91 -16.23 -27.85
C VAL A 514 26.90 -15.31 -28.56
N ALA A 515 26.64 -14.00 -28.59
CA ALA A 515 27.46 -13.03 -29.30
C ALA A 515 28.82 -12.77 -28.62
N ALA A 516 28.81 -12.54 -27.31
CA ALA A 516 29.99 -12.12 -26.55
C ALA A 516 30.69 -13.27 -25.81
N GLY A 517 30.06 -14.46 -25.73
CA GLY A 517 30.52 -15.59 -24.91
C GLY A 517 30.49 -15.33 -23.40
N ARG A 518 30.10 -14.11 -23.00
CA ARG A 518 30.05 -13.57 -21.64
C ARG A 518 29.21 -12.30 -21.64
N LEU A 519 28.40 -12.06 -20.61
CA LEU A 519 27.62 -10.81 -20.54
C LEU A 519 28.47 -9.62 -20.05
N PRO A 520 28.16 -8.38 -20.47
CA PRO A 520 28.76 -7.16 -19.91
C PRO A 520 28.58 -7.08 -18.39
N GLY A 521 29.63 -6.74 -17.63
CA GLY A 521 29.58 -6.65 -16.16
C GLY A 521 29.82 -7.96 -15.40
N PHE A 522 30.16 -9.06 -16.08
CA PHE A 522 30.42 -10.35 -15.44
C PHE A 522 31.63 -10.35 -14.46
N PRO A 523 31.53 -11.03 -13.29
CA PRO A 523 32.67 -11.36 -12.44
C PRO A 523 33.61 -12.38 -13.10
N THR A 524 34.93 -12.21 -12.99
CA THR A 524 35.92 -13.20 -13.43
C THR A 524 36.03 -14.30 -12.37
N GLY A 525 35.56 -15.52 -12.65
CA GLY A 525 35.69 -16.66 -11.73
C GLY A 525 34.47 -17.57 -11.56
N LEU A 526 33.36 -17.34 -12.28
CA LEU A 526 32.19 -18.25 -12.26
C LEU A 526 32.52 -19.60 -12.93
N THR A 527 31.93 -20.68 -12.43
CA THR A 527 32.20 -22.05 -12.86
C THR A 527 31.36 -22.48 -14.07
N LEU A 528 30.24 -21.80 -14.32
CA LEU A 528 29.35 -22.07 -15.45
C LEU A 528 29.96 -21.62 -16.78
N ASP A 529 29.99 -22.53 -17.75
CA ASP A 529 30.26 -22.19 -19.15
C ASP A 529 29.04 -21.54 -19.82
N SER A 530 29.28 -20.74 -20.86
CA SER A 530 28.22 -20.05 -21.60
C SER A 530 27.23 -21.01 -22.29
N GLY A 531 27.66 -22.25 -22.57
CA GLY A 531 26.83 -23.29 -23.18
C GLY A 531 25.73 -23.82 -22.26
N ASN A 532 26.05 -24.14 -21.00
CA ASN A 532 25.06 -24.58 -20.02
C ASN A 532 24.06 -23.47 -19.69
N LEU A 533 24.52 -22.22 -19.64
CA LEU A 533 23.63 -21.09 -19.39
C LEU A 533 22.65 -20.83 -20.55
N THR A 534 23.14 -20.91 -21.79
CA THR A 534 22.29 -20.83 -22.99
C THR A 534 21.24 -21.93 -22.97
N THR A 535 21.66 -23.16 -22.65
CA THR A 535 20.75 -24.31 -22.52
C THR A 535 19.68 -24.08 -21.46
N TYR A 536 20.05 -23.50 -20.32
CA TYR A 536 19.11 -23.20 -19.25
C TYR A 536 18.07 -22.16 -19.69
N ILE A 537 18.51 -21.10 -20.38
CA ILE A 537 17.61 -20.07 -20.93
C ILE A 537 16.66 -20.66 -21.98
N ASP A 538 17.15 -21.54 -22.86
CA ASP A 538 16.32 -22.21 -23.86
C ASP A 538 15.19 -23.03 -23.19
N VAL A 539 15.49 -23.76 -22.12
CA VAL A 539 14.48 -24.53 -21.36
C VAL A 539 13.46 -23.61 -20.69
N LEU A 540 13.88 -22.46 -20.16
CA LEU A 540 12.95 -21.47 -19.60
C LEU A 540 12.03 -20.88 -20.67
N LEU A 541 12.57 -20.54 -21.84
CA LEU A 541 11.81 -20.03 -22.99
C LEU A 541 10.76 -21.06 -23.42
N ASP A 542 11.18 -22.30 -23.68
CA ASP A 542 10.29 -23.40 -24.06
C ASP A 542 9.17 -23.60 -23.02
N ALA A 543 9.50 -23.52 -21.73
CA ALA A 543 8.52 -23.68 -20.66
C ALA A 543 7.50 -22.52 -20.61
N LEU A 544 7.94 -21.27 -20.79
CA LEU A 544 7.04 -20.12 -20.81
C LEU A 544 6.15 -20.09 -22.05
N GLU A 545 6.62 -20.61 -23.19
CA GLU A 545 5.82 -20.72 -24.41
C GLU A 545 4.81 -21.87 -24.38
N SER A 546 5.17 -23.01 -23.77
CA SER A 546 4.36 -24.24 -23.83
C SER A 546 3.50 -24.49 -22.59
N ASN A 547 3.84 -23.93 -21.42
CA ASN A 547 3.16 -24.20 -20.16
C ASN A 547 2.21 -23.05 -19.75
N GLN A 548 0.97 -23.12 -20.23
CA GLN A 548 -0.07 -22.12 -19.91
C GLN A 548 -0.32 -21.96 -18.41
N ALA A 549 -0.20 -23.02 -17.61
CA ALA A 549 -0.42 -22.95 -16.16
C ALA A 549 0.69 -22.18 -15.44
N LEU A 550 1.93 -22.24 -15.95
CA LEU A 550 3.04 -21.44 -15.45
C LEU A 550 2.85 -19.96 -15.77
N VAL A 551 2.47 -19.64 -17.01
CA VAL A 551 2.15 -18.28 -17.45
C VAL A 551 1.01 -17.69 -16.62
N GLU A 552 -0.09 -18.44 -16.47
CA GLU A 552 -1.23 -18.03 -15.67
C GLU A 552 -0.84 -17.76 -14.20
N LEU A 553 0.03 -18.60 -13.62
CA LEU A 553 0.54 -18.38 -12.27
C LEU A 553 1.34 -17.08 -12.16
N ILE A 554 2.27 -16.83 -13.08
CA ILE A 554 3.13 -15.64 -13.05
C ILE A 554 2.30 -14.37 -13.29
N ASP A 555 1.42 -14.37 -14.29
CA ASP A 555 0.58 -13.21 -14.62
C ASP A 555 -0.35 -12.84 -13.45
N ASN A 556 -1.03 -13.82 -12.86
CA ASN A 556 -1.94 -13.54 -11.75
C ASN A 556 -1.18 -13.12 -10.48
N LEU A 557 -0.14 -13.86 -10.08
CA LEU A 557 0.62 -13.53 -8.86
C LEU A 557 1.39 -12.21 -8.99
N SER A 558 1.72 -11.77 -10.20
CA SER A 558 2.34 -10.46 -10.44
C SER A 558 1.33 -9.31 -10.45
N SER A 559 0.05 -9.57 -10.69
CA SER A 559 -1.02 -8.56 -10.77
C SER A 559 -0.64 -7.35 -11.65
N GLY A 560 0.03 -7.62 -12.77
CA GLY A 560 0.49 -6.58 -13.72
C GLY A 560 1.79 -5.86 -13.34
N ASN A 561 2.42 -6.20 -12.21
CA ASN A 561 3.73 -5.69 -11.84
C ASN A 561 4.84 -6.52 -12.49
N THR A 562 5.49 -5.97 -13.53
CA THR A 562 6.53 -6.69 -14.27
C THR A 562 7.76 -6.98 -13.43
N ARG A 563 8.07 -6.15 -12.42
CA ARG A 563 9.21 -6.39 -11.51
C ARG A 563 8.97 -7.67 -10.71
N ARG A 564 7.79 -7.77 -10.10
CA ARG A 564 7.39 -8.95 -9.33
C ARG A 564 7.37 -10.23 -10.18
N ALA A 565 6.93 -10.13 -11.44
CA ALA A 565 6.99 -11.26 -12.37
C ALA A 565 8.43 -11.73 -12.64
N LEU A 566 9.36 -10.80 -12.86
CA LEU A 566 10.78 -11.09 -13.05
C LEU A 566 11.42 -11.65 -11.79
N ASP A 567 11.03 -11.15 -10.61
CA ASP A 567 11.51 -11.65 -9.32
C ASP A 567 11.14 -13.12 -9.10
N PHE A 568 9.93 -13.54 -9.49
CA PHE A 568 9.53 -14.95 -9.42
C PHE A 568 10.41 -15.84 -10.31
N VAL A 569 10.71 -15.38 -11.51
CA VAL A 569 11.58 -16.13 -12.43
C VAL A 569 13.01 -16.16 -11.90
N SER A 570 13.57 -15.03 -11.43
CA SER A 570 14.92 -14.99 -10.84
C SER A 570 15.03 -15.92 -9.62
N THR A 571 14.03 -15.86 -8.73
CA THR A 571 13.93 -16.74 -7.56
C THR A 571 13.93 -18.21 -7.98
N PHE A 572 13.22 -18.56 -9.05
CA PHE A 572 13.21 -19.92 -9.58
C PHE A 572 14.58 -20.35 -10.14
N VAL A 573 15.22 -19.51 -10.96
CA VAL A 573 16.50 -19.82 -11.62
C VAL A 573 17.59 -20.18 -10.61
N GLY A 574 17.68 -19.41 -9.52
CA GLY A 574 18.67 -19.60 -8.46
C GLY A 574 18.22 -20.52 -7.31
N SER A 575 17.07 -21.18 -7.42
CA SER A 575 16.48 -21.90 -6.29
C SER A 575 17.14 -23.26 -6.07
N GLY A 576 17.51 -23.55 -4.82
CA GLY A 576 17.93 -24.90 -4.44
C GLY A 576 16.81 -25.95 -4.53
N TYR A 577 15.55 -25.54 -4.75
CA TYR A 577 14.42 -26.43 -4.97
C TYR A 577 14.31 -26.96 -6.40
N VAL A 578 15.08 -26.39 -7.33
CA VAL A 578 15.11 -26.77 -8.73
C VAL A 578 16.30 -27.71 -8.96
N GLN A 579 16.08 -28.82 -9.66
CA GLN A 579 17.16 -29.76 -9.97
C GLN A 579 17.88 -29.33 -11.25
N THR A 580 18.74 -28.32 -11.14
CA THR A 580 19.49 -27.74 -12.27
C THR A 580 20.23 -28.79 -13.10
N SER A 581 20.82 -29.81 -12.46
CA SER A 581 21.47 -30.92 -13.16
C SER A 581 20.54 -31.65 -14.14
N ARG A 582 19.27 -31.85 -13.78
CA ARG A 582 18.29 -32.49 -14.67
C ARG A 582 17.95 -31.64 -15.88
N ILE A 583 17.89 -30.32 -15.70
CA ILE A 583 17.65 -29.36 -16.79
C ILE A 583 18.78 -29.47 -17.82
N LEU A 584 20.03 -29.50 -17.35
CA LEU A 584 21.21 -29.61 -18.22
C LEU A 584 21.37 -31.01 -18.86
N GLU A 585 21.01 -32.09 -18.15
CA GLU A 585 21.11 -33.47 -18.67
C GLU A 585 20.06 -33.79 -19.73
N ALA A 586 18.88 -33.16 -19.68
CA ALA A 586 17.80 -33.41 -20.63
C ALA A 586 18.22 -33.14 -22.09
N GLN A 587 19.08 -32.14 -22.30
CA GLN A 587 19.66 -31.84 -23.61
C GLN A 587 20.52 -32.96 -24.19
N LYS A 588 21.26 -33.68 -23.33
CA LYS A 588 22.09 -34.82 -23.76
C LYS A 588 21.26 -36.02 -24.22
N THR A 589 19.99 -36.09 -23.82
CA THR A 589 19.11 -37.24 -24.08
C THR A 589 18.03 -36.96 -25.13
N ALA A 590 18.07 -35.80 -25.80
CA ALA A 590 17.09 -35.35 -26.80
C ALA A 590 15.62 -35.42 -26.33
N ARG A 591 15.39 -35.33 -25.01
CA ARG A 591 14.05 -35.24 -24.42
C ARG A 591 13.86 -33.84 -23.86
N PRO A 592 12.79 -33.11 -24.25
CA PRO A 592 12.53 -31.79 -23.69
C PRO A 592 12.28 -31.91 -22.18
N TYR A 593 12.97 -31.09 -21.38
CA TYR A 593 12.67 -30.95 -19.97
C TYR A 593 11.49 -30.00 -19.82
N ILE A 594 10.40 -30.49 -19.22
CA ILE A 594 9.23 -29.67 -18.92
C ILE A 594 9.34 -29.24 -17.47
N ILE A 595 9.46 -27.93 -17.22
CA ILE A 595 9.46 -27.37 -15.87
C ILE A 595 8.12 -27.68 -15.19
N PRO A 596 8.12 -28.50 -14.12
CA PRO A 596 6.88 -28.82 -13.43
C PRO A 596 6.38 -27.63 -12.61
N LEU A 597 5.08 -27.32 -12.70
CA LEU A 597 4.46 -26.21 -11.97
C LEU A 597 4.74 -26.25 -10.46
N HIS A 598 4.74 -27.45 -9.87
CA HIS A 598 4.98 -27.64 -8.45
C HIS A 598 6.44 -27.33 -8.03
N GLU A 599 7.42 -27.49 -8.91
CA GLU A 599 8.81 -27.09 -8.62
C GLU A 599 8.91 -25.56 -8.59
N PHE A 600 8.25 -24.88 -9.54
CA PHE A 600 8.16 -23.43 -9.58
C PHE A 600 7.45 -22.86 -8.35
N GLN A 601 6.28 -23.41 -7.99
CA GLN A 601 5.53 -23.03 -6.79
C GLN A 601 6.37 -23.16 -5.51
N ARG A 602 7.10 -24.28 -5.35
CA ARG A 602 7.97 -24.46 -4.18
C ARG A 602 9.10 -23.45 -4.15
N ALA A 603 9.75 -23.18 -5.28
CA ALA A 603 10.84 -22.21 -5.36
C ALA A 603 10.39 -20.83 -4.86
N ILE A 604 9.24 -20.33 -5.32
CA ILE A 604 8.74 -19.01 -4.91
C ILE A 604 8.11 -18.99 -3.51
N LEU A 605 7.55 -20.11 -3.03
CA LEU A 605 6.97 -20.20 -1.68
C LEU A 605 8.04 -20.20 -0.58
N TYR A 606 9.11 -20.97 -0.78
CA TYR A 606 10.18 -21.11 0.21
C TYR A 606 11.32 -20.11 0.03
N GLY A 607 11.55 -19.64 -1.19
CA GLY A 607 12.73 -18.83 -1.54
C GLY A 607 14.01 -19.57 -1.14
N ASP A 608 14.81 -18.93 -0.29
CA ASP A 608 16.06 -19.47 0.25
C ASP A 608 15.91 -20.29 1.53
N HIS A 609 14.69 -20.36 2.07
CA HIS A 609 14.45 -21.02 3.34
C HIS A 609 14.16 -22.51 3.18
N LYS A 610 14.35 -23.28 4.26
CA LYS A 610 13.94 -24.70 4.32
C LYS A 610 12.44 -24.87 4.56
N TYR A 611 11.86 -23.94 5.31
CA TYR A 611 10.44 -23.92 5.66
C TYR A 611 9.80 -22.65 5.12
N TYR A 612 8.47 -22.69 4.97
CA TYR A 612 7.71 -21.51 4.61
C TYR A 612 7.81 -20.50 5.75
N ASP A 613 8.09 -19.24 5.40
CA ASP A 613 8.16 -18.16 6.35
C ASP A 613 7.31 -16.97 5.88
N PRO A 614 6.27 -16.57 6.63
CA PRO A 614 5.37 -15.50 6.21
C PRO A 614 6.04 -14.12 6.15
N SER A 615 7.22 -13.95 6.75
CA SER A 615 7.94 -12.66 6.73
C SER A 615 8.73 -12.43 5.45
N THR A 616 9.05 -13.50 4.72
CA THR A 616 9.91 -13.45 3.52
C THR A 616 9.20 -13.98 2.27
N SER A 617 8.20 -14.85 2.41
CA SER A 617 7.47 -15.39 1.25
C SER A 617 6.58 -14.32 0.61
N PRO A 618 6.63 -14.14 -0.73
CA PRO A 618 5.76 -13.18 -1.44
C PRO A 618 4.31 -13.66 -1.55
N ILE A 619 4.02 -14.90 -1.13
CA ILE A 619 2.70 -15.53 -1.16
C ILE A 619 2.24 -15.75 0.29
N PRO A 620 1.22 -15.03 0.77
CA PRO A 620 0.77 -15.12 2.16
C PRO A 620 0.02 -16.41 2.46
N ASN A 621 0.08 -16.82 3.72
CA ASN A 621 -0.73 -17.89 4.29
C ASN A 621 -2.17 -17.39 4.53
N LEU A 622 -3.13 -17.97 3.81
CA LEU A 622 -4.56 -17.67 3.90
C LEU A 622 -5.23 -18.30 5.14
N PHE A 623 -4.60 -19.30 5.77
CA PHE A 623 -5.13 -20.00 6.94
C PHE A 623 -4.59 -19.45 8.27
N ALA A 624 -3.88 -18.33 8.24
CA ALA A 624 -3.37 -17.68 9.46
C ALA A 624 -4.53 -17.26 10.39
N VAL A 625 -4.28 -17.24 11.69
CA VAL A 625 -5.27 -16.80 12.69
C VAL A 625 -4.61 -15.88 13.72
N SER A 626 -5.36 -14.88 14.18
CA SER A 626 -4.96 -13.93 15.23
C SER A 626 -5.48 -14.35 16.61
N THR A 627 -6.53 -15.16 16.65
CA THR A 627 -7.15 -15.65 17.89
C THR A 627 -7.31 -17.16 17.85
N LYS A 628 -7.53 -17.77 19.03
CA LYS A 628 -7.85 -19.19 19.16
C LYS A 628 -9.31 -19.46 18.78
N ASP A 629 -9.65 -19.20 17.53
CA ASP A 629 -10.98 -19.37 16.96
C ASP A 629 -10.91 -20.18 15.65
N PRO A 630 -11.41 -21.44 15.61
CA PRO A 630 -11.26 -22.32 14.44
C PRO A 630 -11.84 -21.76 13.13
N LYS A 631 -12.92 -20.98 13.21
CA LYS A 631 -13.52 -20.36 12.01
C LYS A 631 -12.66 -19.28 11.37
N GLU A 632 -11.69 -18.74 12.11
CA GLU A 632 -10.83 -17.68 11.63
C GLU A 632 -9.89 -18.15 10.51
N HIS A 633 -9.61 -19.46 10.41
CA HIS A 633 -8.86 -20.05 9.30
C HIS A 633 -9.46 -19.74 7.93
N PHE A 634 -10.76 -19.41 7.87
CA PHE A 634 -11.49 -19.17 6.63
C PHE A 634 -11.74 -17.68 6.36
N LEU A 635 -11.32 -16.78 7.25
CA LEU A 635 -11.67 -15.37 7.14
C LEU A 635 -11.03 -14.74 5.89
N ALA A 636 -9.74 -14.94 5.64
CA ALA A 636 -9.09 -14.42 4.43
C ALA A 636 -9.72 -14.94 3.11
N PRO A 637 -9.92 -16.25 2.89
CA PRO A 637 -10.55 -16.72 1.65
C PRO A 637 -12.02 -16.24 1.52
N ILE A 638 -12.78 -16.16 2.61
CA ILE A 638 -14.14 -15.61 2.60
C ILE A 638 -14.11 -14.12 2.25
N LEU A 639 -13.21 -13.34 2.84
CA LEU A 639 -13.04 -11.91 2.54
C LEU A 639 -12.73 -11.70 1.06
N LEU A 640 -11.75 -12.42 0.51
CA LEU A 640 -11.38 -12.29 -0.90
C LEU A 640 -12.52 -12.70 -1.84
N ALA A 641 -13.21 -13.80 -1.56
CA ALA A 641 -14.34 -14.25 -2.36
C ALA A 641 -15.53 -13.26 -2.29
N MET A 642 -15.81 -12.72 -1.10
CA MET A 642 -16.89 -11.75 -0.89
C MET A 642 -16.60 -10.44 -1.62
N VAL A 643 -15.40 -9.88 -1.48
CA VAL A 643 -15.00 -8.65 -2.17
C VAL A 643 -15.05 -8.84 -3.68
N GLN A 644 -14.59 -9.99 -4.19
CA GLN A 644 -14.66 -10.29 -5.62
C GLN A 644 -16.11 -10.34 -6.10
N THR A 645 -16.98 -11.07 -5.40
CA THR A 645 -18.39 -11.24 -5.79
C THR A 645 -19.15 -9.91 -5.77
N LEU A 646 -18.93 -9.08 -4.73
CA LEU A 646 -19.54 -7.76 -4.64
C LEU A 646 -19.01 -6.79 -5.71
N GLY A 647 -17.72 -6.92 -6.06
CA GLY A 647 -17.08 -6.08 -7.07
C GLY A 647 -17.49 -6.40 -8.51
N GLU A 648 -18.01 -7.60 -8.80
CA GLU A 648 -18.47 -7.98 -10.14
C GLU A 648 -19.64 -7.11 -10.65
N SER A 649 -20.45 -6.57 -9.74
CA SER A 649 -21.54 -5.64 -10.07
C SER A 649 -21.10 -4.17 -10.18
N GLU A 650 -19.86 -3.84 -9.81
CA GLU A 650 -19.39 -2.45 -9.67
C GLU A 650 -18.40 -2.03 -10.77
N SER A 651 -18.49 -0.76 -11.18
CA SER A 651 -17.58 -0.16 -12.15
C SER A 651 -16.15 -0.08 -11.56
N GLY A 652 -15.24 -0.93 -12.03
CA GLY A 652 -13.84 -0.94 -11.60
C GLY A 652 -13.52 -1.93 -10.47
N GLY A 653 -14.52 -2.68 -10.00
CA GLY A 653 -14.35 -3.77 -9.02
C GLY A 653 -14.16 -3.34 -7.56
N PHE A 654 -14.33 -2.05 -7.26
CA PHE A 654 -14.25 -1.51 -5.90
C PHE A 654 -15.58 -1.62 -5.16
N VAL A 655 -15.51 -1.94 -3.87
CA VAL A 655 -16.66 -2.05 -2.97
C VAL A 655 -16.40 -1.30 -1.67
N ASP A 656 -17.46 -0.84 -0.99
CA ASP A 656 -17.33 -0.15 0.30
C ASP A 656 -16.79 -1.10 1.37
N LEU A 657 -15.67 -0.73 2.00
CA LEU A 657 -15.04 -1.55 3.03
C LEU A 657 -15.95 -1.73 4.25
N ARG A 658 -16.80 -0.75 4.58
CA ARG A 658 -17.75 -0.84 5.69
C ARG A 658 -18.78 -1.94 5.48
N ASP A 659 -19.26 -2.08 4.24
CA ASP A 659 -20.22 -3.14 3.89
C ASP A 659 -19.58 -4.52 4.00
N VAL A 660 -18.31 -4.65 3.60
CA VAL A 660 -17.54 -5.90 3.74
C VAL A 660 -17.34 -6.23 5.22
N ILE A 661 -16.90 -5.27 6.05
CA ILE A 661 -16.70 -5.46 7.49
C ILE A 661 -18.02 -5.86 8.16
N ALA A 662 -19.12 -5.14 7.88
CA ALA A 662 -20.42 -5.42 8.45
C ALA A 662 -20.88 -6.85 8.14
N ARG A 663 -20.72 -7.31 6.89
CA ARG A 663 -21.05 -8.68 6.49
C ARG A 663 -20.18 -9.72 7.21
N LEU A 664 -18.87 -9.49 7.32
CA LEU A 664 -17.98 -10.39 8.07
C LEU A 664 -18.36 -10.45 9.56
N GLN A 665 -18.79 -9.33 10.15
CA GLN A 665 -19.31 -9.30 11.51
C GLN A 665 -20.63 -10.07 11.67
N THR A 666 -21.50 -10.09 10.66
CA THR A 666 -22.70 -10.95 10.69
C THR A 666 -22.37 -12.44 10.68
N LEU A 667 -21.21 -12.83 10.13
CA LEU A 667 -20.66 -14.19 10.21
C LEU A 667 -19.98 -14.47 11.58
N GLY A 668 -20.01 -13.48 12.48
CA GLY A 668 -19.50 -13.54 13.84
C GLY A 668 -18.00 -13.28 13.97
N TYR A 669 -17.34 -12.75 12.94
CA TYR A 669 -15.93 -12.33 13.05
C TYR A 669 -15.81 -11.01 13.82
N THR A 670 -14.81 -10.89 14.69
CA THR A 670 -14.58 -9.66 15.45
C THR A 670 -13.85 -8.61 14.59
N PRO A 671 -13.96 -7.30 14.91
CA PRO A 671 -13.20 -6.26 14.22
C PRO A 671 -11.69 -6.53 14.17
N GLU A 672 -11.12 -7.08 15.25
CA GLU A 672 -9.69 -7.38 15.35
C GLU A 672 -9.27 -8.51 14.41
N GLN A 673 -10.10 -9.56 14.27
CA GLN A 673 -9.86 -10.63 13.30
C GLN A 673 -9.92 -10.06 11.87
N VAL A 674 -10.95 -9.26 11.57
CA VAL A 674 -11.11 -8.67 10.24
C VAL A 674 -9.94 -7.75 9.89
N ASP A 675 -9.52 -6.88 10.80
CA ASP A 675 -8.38 -5.98 10.62
C ASP A 675 -7.05 -6.73 10.41
N PHE A 676 -6.80 -7.78 11.20
CA PHE A 676 -5.63 -8.65 11.03
C PHE A 676 -5.55 -9.25 9.63
N HIS A 677 -6.67 -9.79 9.13
CA HIS A 677 -6.72 -10.43 7.82
C HIS A 677 -6.72 -9.43 6.67
N LEU A 678 -7.39 -8.28 6.83
CA LEU A 678 -7.39 -7.21 5.86
C LEU A 678 -5.97 -6.66 5.65
N THR A 679 -5.25 -6.41 6.75
CA THR A 679 -3.86 -5.96 6.72
C THR A 679 -2.97 -6.95 5.98
N ARG A 680 -3.12 -8.25 6.25
CA ARG A 680 -2.35 -9.30 5.54
C ARG A 680 -2.71 -9.40 4.06
N CYS A 681 -3.98 -9.25 3.70
CA CYS A 681 -4.40 -9.25 2.30
C CYS A 681 -3.84 -8.03 1.55
N TYR A 682 -3.82 -6.86 2.18
CA TYR A 682 -3.25 -5.63 1.62
C TYR A 682 -1.73 -5.73 1.47
N GLN A 683 -1.01 -6.09 2.55
CA GLN A 683 0.45 -6.24 2.54
C GLN A 683 0.91 -7.37 1.61
N GLY A 684 0.14 -8.45 1.50
CA GLY A 684 0.38 -9.55 0.58
C GLY A 684 0.05 -9.26 -0.88
N HIS A 685 -0.43 -8.04 -1.20
CA HIS A 685 -0.91 -7.65 -2.53
C HIS A 685 -2.02 -8.57 -3.08
N LEU A 686 -2.88 -9.06 -2.20
CA LEU A 686 -4.08 -9.84 -2.58
C LEU A 686 -5.29 -8.93 -2.81
N ALA A 687 -5.32 -7.79 -2.13
CA ALA A 687 -6.36 -6.78 -2.23
C ALA A 687 -5.73 -5.39 -2.22
N GLU A 688 -6.44 -4.43 -2.79
CA GLU A 688 -6.08 -3.02 -2.84
C GLU A 688 -7.10 -2.19 -2.07
N LEU A 689 -6.62 -1.20 -1.33
CA LEU A 689 -7.41 -0.21 -0.62
C LEU A 689 -7.26 1.14 -1.31
N ALA A 690 -8.38 1.83 -1.52
CA ALA A 690 -8.43 3.17 -2.07
C ALA A 690 -9.24 4.07 -1.13
N ASP A 691 -8.73 5.27 -0.85
CA ASP A 691 -9.47 6.27 -0.09
C ASP A 691 -10.42 7.03 -1.02
N HIS A 692 -11.68 7.20 -0.62
CA HIS A 692 -12.70 7.91 -1.39
C HIS A 692 -13.26 9.12 -0.63
N GLY A 693 -12.44 9.76 0.19
CA GLY A 693 -12.80 10.98 0.92
C GLY A 693 -14.02 10.76 1.80
N ASP A 694 -15.06 11.59 1.62
CA ASP A 694 -16.30 11.53 2.41
C ASP A 694 -17.04 10.18 2.31
N ALA A 695 -16.82 9.40 1.25
CA ALA A 695 -17.45 8.09 1.08
C ALA A 695 -16.75 6.97 1.90
N GLY A 696 -15.59 7.24 2.49
CA GLY A 696 -14.80 6.26 3.24
C GLY A 696 -13.84 5.45 2.37
N GLN A 697 -13.38 4.31 2.90
CA GLN A 697 -12.42 3.45 2.21
C GLN A 697 -13.12 2.41 1.33
N LEU A 698 -12.57 2.22 0.12
CA LEU A 698 -12.98 1.19 -0.82
C LEU A 698 -11.95 0.07 -0.88
N ILE A 699 -12.39 -1.14 -1.18
CA ILE A 699 -11.54 -2.32 -1.35
C ILE A 699 -11.83 -3.03 -2.67
N ARG A 700 -10.79 -3.61 -3.27
CA ARG A 700 -10.89 -4.47 -4.46
C ARG A 700 -9.94 -5.65 -4.34
N VAL A 701 -10.35 -6.81 -4.85
CA VAL A 701 -9.46 -7.99 -4.97
C VAL A 701 -8.55 -7.84 -6.18
N LEU A 702 -7.26 -8.11 -5.98
CA LEU A 702 -6.27 -8.16 -7.06
C LEU A 702 -6.23 -9.55 -7.70
N PRO A 703 -5.74 -9.68 -8.95
CA PRO A 703 -5.58 -10.98 -9.61
C PRO A 703 -4.82 -12.02 -8.77
N ALA A 704 -3.81 -11.58 -8.01
CA ALA A 704 -3.07 -12.45 -7.09
C ALA A 704 -3.96 -13.02 -5.98
N GLY A 705 -4.83 -12.20 -5.38
CA GLY A 705 -5.79 -12.62 -4.38
C GLY A 705 -6.78 -13.64 -4.94
N ALA A 706 -7.38 -13.33 -6.10
CA ALA A 706 -8.32 -14.22 -6.77
C ALA A 706 -7.69 -15.57 -7.14
N TYR A 707 -6.49 -15.55 -7.71
CA TYR A 707 -5.77 -16.78 -8.07
C TYR A 707 -5.34 -17.59 -6.84
N LEU A 708 -4.94 -16.91 -5.76
CA LEU A 708 -4.53 -17.57 -4.53
C LEU A 708 -5.68 -18.37 -3.94
N TYR A 709 -6.85 -17.76 -3.71
CA TYR A 709 -7.96 -18.48 -3.08
C TYR A 709 -8.68 -19.46 -4.02
N LYS A 710 -8.74 -19.19 -5.34
CA LYS A 710 -9.43 -20.08 -6.31
C LYS A 710 -8.59 -21.26 -6.78
N ARG A 711 -7.25 -21.15 -6.80
CA ARG A 711 -6.38 -22.17 -7.41
C ARG A 711 -5.18 -22.56 -6.57
N LEU A 712 -4.38 -21.59 -6.13
CA LEU A 712 -3.10 -21.93 -5.48
C LEU A 712 -3.31 -22.56 -4.09
N MET A 713 -4.34 -22.11 -3.36
CA MET A 713 -4.74 -22.68 -2.07
C MET A 713 -5.05 -24.19 -2.15
N SER A 714 -5.56 -24.64 -3.29
CA SER A 714 -5.85 -26.06 -3.56
C SER A 714 -4.62 -26.88 -3.97
N SER A 715 -3.45 -26.25 -4.15
CA SER A 715 -2.23 -26.93 -4.59
C SER A 715 -1.49 -27.59 -3.43
N PHE A 716 -0.92 -28.78 -3.67
CA PHE A 716 -0.13 -29.49 -2.66
C PHE A 716 1.08 -28.68 -2.18
N PRO A 717 1.89 -28.02 -3.04
CA PRO A 717 3.00 -27.18 -2.58
C PRO A 717 2.57 -26.08 -1.60
N TYR A 718 1.42 -25.45 -1.83
CA TYR A 718 0.92 -24.40 -0.94
C TYR A 718 0.55 -24.97 0.43
N ILE A 719 -0.26 -26.04 0.46
CA ILE A 719 -0.71 -26.66 1.71
C ILE A 719 0.46 -27.21 2.53
N ASP A 720 1.39 -27.90 1.86
CA ASP A 720 2.58 -28.44 2.52
C ASP A 720 3.54 -27.35 3.03
N ALA A 721 3.52 -26.16 2.42
CA ALA A 721 4.25 -24.99 2.90
C ALA A 721 3.57 -24.37 4.13
N VAL A 722 2.31 -23.94 4.00
CA VAL A 722 1.63 -23.11 5.00
C VAL A 722 1.21 -23.88 6.26
N VAL A 723 1.12 -25.22 6.22
CA VAL A 723 0.84 -26.05 7.41
C VAL A 723 1.89 -25.86 8.52
N VAL A 724 3.13 -25.49 8.16
CA VAL A 724 4.20 -25.24 9.13
C VAL A 724 3.98 -23.94 9.91
N ASP A 725 3.40 -22.94 9.26
CA ASP A 725 3.12 -21.61 9.81
C ASP A 725 1.71 -21.50 10.42
N THR A 726 0.80 -22.41 10.07
CA THR A 726 -0.60 -22.34 10.53
C THR A 726 -0.77 -22.81 11.97
N PRO A 727 -1.31 -21.99 12.89
CA PRO A 727 -1.67 -22.43 14.23
C PRO A 727 -2.79 -23.47 14.24
N ILE A 728 -2.51 -24.70 14.67
CA ILE A 728 -3.54 -25.76 14.76
C ILE A 728 -4.22 -25.70 16.12
N ILE A 729 -5.50 -25.33 16.20
CA ILE A 729 -6.22 -25.07 17.46
C ILE A 729 -6.59 -26.37 18.19
N ASP A 730 -6.97 -27.41 17.47
CA ASP A 730 -7.29 -28.71 18.04
C ASP A 730 -6.00 -29.42 18.56
N PRO A 731 -5.92 -29.78 19.86
CA PRO A 731 -4.73 -30.42 20.41
C PRO A 731 -4.39 -31.79 19.80
N LEU A 732 -5.40 -32.57 19.39
CA LEU A 732 -5.17 -33.90 18.81
C LEU A 732 -4.57 -33.79 17.40
N ALA A 733 -5.15 -32.95 16.54
CA ALA A 733 -4.61 -32.61 15.23
C ALA A 733 -3.19 -32.03 15.35
N ARG A 734 -2.95 -31.14 16.30
CA ARG A 734 -1.61 -30.56 16.56
C ARG A 734 -0.56 -31.60 16.95
N GLY A 735 -0.97 -32.71 17.57
CA GLY A 735 -0.08 -33.83 17.92
C GLY A 735 0.30 -34.71 16.73
N HIS A 736 -0.55 -34.77 15.71
CA HIS A 736 -0.34 -35.51 14.47
C HIS A 736 0.43 -34.70 13.41
N ILE A 737 0.22 -33.38 13.35
CA ILE A 737 0.93 -32.48 12.43
C ILE A 737 2.35 -32.22 12.96
N ARG A 738 3.34 -32.83 12.31
CA ARG A 738 4.76 -32.84 12.71
C ARG A 738 5.67 -32.38 11.57
N ASP A 739 6.93 -32.15 11.90
CA ASP A 739 7.96 -31.93 10.89
C ASP A 739 8.32 -33.25 10.19
N VAL A 740 8.19 -33.28 8.87
CA VAL A 740 8.35 -34.47 8.02
C VAL A 740 9.02 -34.08 6.70
N PHE A 741 9.76 -35.02 6.12
CA PHE A 741 10.58 -34.75 4.92
C PHE A 741 10.26 -35.68 3.76
N ASP A 742 9.87 -36.93 4.04
CA ASP A 742 9.51 -37.88 3.00
C ASP A 742 8.22 -37.45 2.28
N ILE A 743 8.10 -37.74 1.00
CA ILE A 743 6.94 -37.32 0.21
C ILE A 743 5.64 -37.99 0.69
N ASP A 744 5.68 -39.25 1.10
CA ASP A 744 4.49 -39.96 1.57
C ASP A 744 4.04 -39.39 2.93
N GLU A 745 4.98 -39.12 3.83
CA GLU A 745 4.69 -38.47 5.12
C GLU A 745 4.17 -37.03 4.97
N ARG A 746 4.70 -36.27 3.99
CA ARG A 746 4.21 -34.92 3.67
C ARG A 746 2.78 -34.93 3.14
N VAL A 747 2.44 -35.93 2.31
CA VAL A 747 1.06 -36.13 1.85
C VAL A 747 0.15 -36.49 3.03
N ASP A 748 0.56 -37.40 3.90
CA ASP A 748 -0.21 -37.78 5.09
C ASP A 748 -0.42 -36.58 6.04
N ARG A 749 0.60 -35.71 6.20
CA ARG A 749 0.48 -34.46 6.95
C ARG A 749 -0.52 -33.49 6.30
N ALA A 750 -0.48 -33.34 4.98
CA ALA A 750 -1.41 -32.49 4.25
C ALA A 750 -2.85 -32.98 4.42
N GLU A 751 -3.10 -34.30 4.32
CA GLU A 751 -4.41 -34.89 4.59
C GLU A 751 -4.89 -34.67 6.02
N ALA A 752 -3.99 -34.81 7.00
CA ALA A 752 -4.32 -34.53 8.40
C ALA A 752 -4.69 -33.05 8.62
N PHE A 753 -4.00 -32.13 7.96
CA PHE A 753 -4.29 -30.71 8.01
C PHE A 753 -5.62 -30.35 7.32
N ILE A 754 -5.88 -30.91 6.14
CA ILE A 754 -7.14 -30.72 5.42
C ILE A 754 -8.33 -31.23 6.24
N ARG A 755 -8.22 -32.43 6.83
CA ARG A 755 -9.24 -32.96 7.73
C ARG A 755 -9.49 -32.05 8.94
N TYR A 756 -8.43 -31.52 9.55
CA TYR A 756 -8.56 -30.54 10.63
C TYR A 756 -9.29 -29.28 10.20
N LEU A 757 -9.00 -28.75 9.01
CA LEU A 757 -9.71 -27.59 8.47
C LEU A 757 -11.18 -27.94 8.20
N ASP A 758 -11.46 -29.12 7.63
CA ASP A 758 -12.83 -29.56 7.37
C ASP A 758 -13.65 -29.68 8.66
N ASP A 759 -13.07 -30.28 9.71
CA ASP A 759 -13.66 -30.35 11.05
C ASP A 759 -13.85 -28.96 11.69
N SER A 760 -13.09 -27.95 11.24
CA SER A 760 -13.13 -26.57 11.75
C SER A 760 -14.10 -25.66 10.97
N TRP A 761 -14.61 -26.10 9.82
CA TRP A 761 -15.50 -25.30 8.97
C TRP A 761 -16.87 -25.14 9.65
N PRO A 762 -17.26 -23.91 10.08
CA PRO A 762 -18.47 -23.73 10.88
C PRO A 762 -19.72 -23.44 10.04
N PHE A 763 -19.57 -23.25 8.72
CA PHE A 763 -20.62 -22.74 7.85
C PHE A 763 -21.30 -23.89 7.11
N GLY A 764 -22.59 -23.76 6.83
CA GLY A 764 -23.28 -24.65 5.88
C GLY A 764 -23.00 -24.25 4.42
N ASP A 765 -23.62 -24.97 3.49
CA ASP A 765 -23.39 -24.79 2.05
C ASP A 765 -23.91 -23.47 1.45
N GLU A 766 -24.73 -22.70 2.17
CA GLU A 766 -25.45 -21.52 1.64
C GLU A 766 -25.08 -20.17 2.27
N LEU A 767 -24.14 -20.11 3.23
CA LEU A 767 -23.95 -18.92 4.07
C LEU A 767 -22.89 -17.93 3.59
N VAL A 768 -21.96 -18.34 2.71
CA VAL A 768 -20.78 -17.53 2.37
C VAL A 768 -20.43 -17.60 0.88
N SER A 769 -19.86 -16.53 0.32
CA SER A 769 -19.44 -16.43 -1.10
C SER A 769 -18.28 -17.36 -1.49
N PHE A 770 -17.69 -18.08 -0.53
CA PHE A 770 -16.56 -18.97 -0.71
C PHE A 770 -17.02 -20.43 -0.63
N SER A 771 -16.71 -21.22 -1.67
CA SER A 771 -17.10 -22.63 -1.74
C SER A 771 -16.05 -23.55 -1.10
N TRP A 772 -16.35 -24.02 0.12
CA TRP A 772 -15.49 -24.97 0.83
C TRP A 772 -15.51 -26.37 0.19
N GLN A 773 -16.67 -26.83 -0.27
CA GLN A 773 -16.81 -28.15 -0.90
C GLN A 773 -15.96 -28.30 -2.17
N ASP A 774 -15.93 -27.26 -3.01
CA ASP A 774 -15.10 -27.27 -4.21
C ASP A 774 -13.60 -27.35 -3.85
N THR A 775 -13.20 -26.65 -2.79
CA THR A 775 -11.82 -26.67 -2.28
C THR A 775 -11.41 -28.08 -1.82
N ILE A 776 -12.27 -28.77 -1.07
CA ILE A 776 -12.02 -30.16 -0.63
C ILE A 776 -11.90 -31.11 -1.83
N SER A 777 -12.78 -30.94 -2.82
CA SER A 777 -12.76 -31.75 -4.05
C SER A 777 -11.46 -31.55 -4.83
N ASP A 778 -10.95 -30.32 -4.91
CA ASP A 778 -9.67 -30.00 -5.53
C ASP A 778 -8.48 -30.60 -4.78
N TRP A 779 -8.46 -30.51 -3.46
CA TRP A 779 -7.42 -31.14 -2.64
C TRP A 779 -7.39 -32.65 -2.81
N SER A 780 -8.56 -33.29 -2.80
CA SER A 780 -8.67 -34.74 -2.97
C SER A 780 -8.05 -35.20 -4.29
N ARG A 781 -8.40 -34.52 -5.39
CA ARG A 781 -7.82 -34.77 -6.72
C ARG A 781 -6.31 -34.54 -6.75
N THR A 782 -5.85 -33.47 -6.10
CA THR A 782 -4.44 -33.09 -6.06
C THR A 782 -3.61 -34.09 -5.27
N LEU A 783 -4.05 -34.50 -4.08
CA LEU A 783 -3.35 -35.46 -3.24
C LEU A 783 -3.30 -36.85 -3.89
N GLU A 784 -4.39 -37.30 -4.54
CA GLU A 784 -4.39 -38.56 -5.29
C GLU A 784 -3.36 -38.53 -6.45
N SER A 785 -3.23 -37.38 -7.12
CA SER A 785 -2.20 -37.19 -8.15
C SER A 785 -0.79 -37.28 -7.57
N VAL A 786 -0.54 -36.65 -6.42
CA VAL A 786 0.77 -36.68 -5.74
C VAL A 786 1.10 -38.10 -5.26
N ARG A 787 0.17 -38.83 -4.63
CA ARG A 787 0.36 -40.22 -4.20
C ARG A 787 0.75 -41.11 -5.38
N ARG A 788 0.01 -41.04 -6.49
CA ARG A 788 0.34 -41.78 -7.72
C ARG A 788 1.73 -41.42 -8.25
N GLY A 789 2.11 -40.15 -8.18
CA GLY A 789 3.44 -39.67 -8.54
C GLY A 789 4.55 -40.25 -7.65
N ALA A 790 4.35 -40.23 -6.33
CA ALA A 790 5.26 -40.79 -5.34
C ALA A 790 5.47 -42.30 -5.53
N THR A 791 4.38 -43.06 -5.71
CA THR A 791 4.45 -44.51 -5.98
C THR A 791 5.24 -44.82 -7.25
N ARG A 792 4.96 -44.11 -8.37
CA ARG A 792 5.70 -44.30 -9.63
C ARG A 792 7.19 -43.97 -9.47
N ALA A 793 7.53 -42.93 -8.71
CA ALA A 793 8.93 -42.57 -8.45
C ALA A 793 9.64 -43.64 -7.61
N ALA A 794 8.97 -44.18 -6.59
CA ALA A 794 9.49 -45.28 -5.77
C ALA A 794 9.70 -46.56 -6.59
N GLU A 795 8.75 -46.91 -7.47
CA GLU A 795 8.89 -48.04 -8.40
C GLU A 795 10.06 -47.88 -9.37
N ARG A 796 10.29 -46.66 -9.88
CA ARG A 796 11.43 -46.36 -10.76
C ARG A 796 12.79 -46.43 -10.05
N ARG A 797 12.86 -46.15 -8.74
CA ARG A 797 14.09 -46.30 -7.95
C ARG A 797 14.41 -47.76 -7.62
N ARG A 798 13.40 -48.64 -7.64
CA ARG A 798 13.55 -50.08 -7.38
C ARG A 798 13.91 -50.90 -8.63
N ARG A 799 13.74 -50.32 -9.81
CA ARG A 799 14.19 -50.85 -11.10
C ARG A 799 15.55 -50.25 -11.43
#